data_AF-A0A3N7H5B4-F1
#
_entry.id   AF-A0A3N7H5B4-F1
#
_cell.length_a   1.000
_cell.length_b   1.000
_cell.length_c   1.000
_cell.angle_alpha   90.00
_cell.angle_beta   90.00
_cell.angle_gamma   90.00
#
_symmetry.space_group_name_H-M   'P 1'
#
loop_
_entity.id
_entity.type
_entity.pdbx_description
1 polymer ?
#
loop_
_entity_poly.entity_id
_entity_poly.type
_entity_poly.pdbx_seq_one_letter_code
_entity_poly.pdbx_strand_id
1 'polypeptide(L)'
;METQELTTVDTATELGLLPEEFERITEILGRVPNFTELSIFSVMWSEHCSYKNSIVWLKTLPKEGPHMLAKAGEENAGLVDIGDGLGCAFKIESHNHPSALEPYQGAATGVGGINRDIFTMGARPIAQLNSLRFGDIHHPRTQWLIKGVVKGIGDYGNAFGIPTVGGEVFFDECYQVNPLVNAMSAGIVKAGETVSATSYGVGNPVYIVGSATGKDGIHGAAFASKDITEDSVNDLPAVQVGDPFQEKLLLEATLEVIKTGAVIGMQDMGAAGIICSNSEMSAKGQHGMRIDLDRVPTRQANMKPYEILLSESQERMLIVVQKGREADVEAVFEKWDLNCAIIGEVTDTRRLEYYMHGELVADVPADDLVLGGGAPVYYREYKEPAYFAEYQKFRIEDVAEPEDLREVAQHLLSHPNIASKRWVTNQYDSMVGTANMTTNRPADAAVVAVKGTNKAIALTVDCNSRYVNADPYKGCAIAVAEAARNITCAGGEPSAITNCLNFGNPYLPEVYWQFVNAIKGMGDACLKFQTPVTGGNVSFYNQSPDGGSVFPTPTIGMLGILPDASNLMTLDFKAEGDYIYLIGESRNDIASSQYLASYHKVKASPAPYFDLDEEYATHQVLKHLIRAKLIVSAHDVADGGLYVALAESAMAGNLGFAIDTDSEIRKDAFLFGEAQGRIVVSVKPDAQEAFVEVLAASGTEFSLLGVVTKNGFVVDEELYDTVGHAKQVFDQVFHDILGE
;
A
#
# COMPACT_ATOMS: atom_id res chain seq x y z
N MET A 1 -4.13 -37.78 20.37
CA MET A 1 -5.43 -38.47 20.54
C MET A 1 -6.63 -37.51 20.61
N GLU A 2 -6.46 -36.20 20.87
CA GLU A 2 -7.56 -35.19 20.80
C GLU A 2 -7.91 -34.68 19.38
N THR A 3 -7.18 -35.09 18.32
CA THR A 3 -7.23 -34.42 16.99
C THR A 3 -8.19 -35.06 15.98
N GLN A 4 -8.81 -36.19 16.31
CA GLN A 4 -9.79 -36.90 15.45
C GLN A 4 -11.24 -36.78 15.96
N GLU A 5 -11.51 -35.93 16.95
CA GLU A 5 -12.88 -35.68 17.39
C GLU A 5 -13.66 -34.95 16.28
N LEU A 6 -14.86 -35.46 15.98
CA LEU A 6 -15.80 -34.82 15.07
C LEU A 6 -16.32 -33.54 15.71
N THR A 7 -16.35 -32.45 14.94
CA THR A 7 -16.71 -31.12 15.43
C THR A 7 -18.21 -30.84 15.33
N THR A 8 -18.67 -29.77 15.99
CA THR A 8 -20.05 -29.29 15.94
C THR A 8 -20.16 -27.89 15.32
N VAL A 9 -21.39 -27.43 15.08
CA VAL A 9 -21.68 -26.04 14.68
C VAL A 9 -21.20 -25.05 15.74
N ASP A 10 -21.27 -25.40 17.03
CA ASP A 10 -20.76 -24.54 18.11
C ASP A 10 -19.25 -24.35 17.98
N THR A 11 -18.50 -25.43 17.73
CA THR A 11 -17.04 -25.34 17.48
C THR A 11 -16.73 -24.49 16.25
N ALA A 12 -17.52 -24.62 15.18
CA ALA A 12 -17.36 -23.80 13.97
C ALA A 12 -17.59 -22.31 14.27
N THR A 13 -18.62 -22.00 15.06
CA THR A 13 -18.96 -20.62 15.46
C THR A 13 -17.85 -20.00 16.32
N GLU A 14 -17.29 -20.77 17.26
CA GLU A 14 -16.13 -20.34 18.07
C GLU A 14 -14.90 -20.02 17.20
N LEU A 15 -14.69 -20.81 16.14
CA LEU A 15 -13.62 -20.58 15.15
C LEU A 15 -13.94 -19.46 14.13
N GLY A 16 -15.11 -18.84 14.21
CA GLY A 16 -15.50 -17.70 13.36
C GLY A 16 -16.18 -18.08 12.03
N LEU A 17 -16.60 -19.32 11.87
CA LEU A 17 -17.42 -19.77 10.74
C LEU A 17 -18.91 -19.56 11.03
N LEU A 18 -19.69 -19.31 9.99
CA LEU A 18 -21.15 -19.26 10.08
C LEU A 18 -21.74 -20.68 10.10
N PRO A 19 -22.92 -20.90 10.71
CA PRO A 19 -23.59 -22.20 10.69
C PRO A 19 -23.78 -22.77 9.27
N GLU A 20 -24.15 -21.93 8.31
CA GLU A 20 -24.28 -22.32 6.90
C GLU A 20 -22.93 -22.65 6.24
N GLU A 21 -21.83 -22.05 6.69
CA GLU A 21 -20.49 -22.40 6.21
C GLU A 21 -20.11 -23.80 6.72
N PHE A 22 -20.45 -24.15 7.97
CA PHE A 22 -20.22 -25.49 8.51
C PHE A 22 -21.01 -26.59 7.75
N GLU A 23 -22.28 -26.32 7.43
CA GLU A 23 -23.10 -27.24 6.62
C GLU A 23 -22.44 -27.46 5.25
N ARG A 24 -22.02 -26.38 4.60
CA ARG A 24 -21.32 -26.45 3.31
C ARG A 24 -19.99 -27.20 3.39
N ILE A 25 -19.20 -27.02 4.44
CA ILE A 25 -17.96 -27.78 4.66
C ILE A 25 -18.26 -29.28 4.77
N THR A 26 -19.31 -29.63 5.50
CA THR A 26 -19.75 -31.03 5.65
C THR A 26 -20.16 -31.64 4.31
N GLU A 27 -20.83 -30.86 3.45
CA GLU A 27 -21.20 -31.27 2.09
C GLU A 27 -19.97 -31.46 1.20
N ILE A 28 -19.03 -30.50 1.20
CA ILE A 28 -17.78 -30.55 0.43
C ILE A 28 -16.95 -31.80 0.81
N LEU A 29 -16.83 -32.08 2.10
CA LEU A 29 -16.08 -33.24 2.59
C LEU A 29 -16.85 -34.55 2.49
N GLY A 30 -18.18 -34.50 2.34
CA GLY A 30 -19.06 -35.67 2.39
C GLY A 30 -19.17 -36.32 3.78
N ARG A 31 -18.72 -35.63 4.83
CA ARG A 31 -18.67 -36.08 6.24
C ARG A 31 -18.45 -34.87 7.15
N VAL A 32 -18.68 -35.08 8.44
CA VAL A 32 -18.34 -34.08 9.47
C VAL A 32 -16.80 -33.91 9.50
N PRO A 33 -16.26 -32.67 9.46
CA PRO A 33 -14.83 -32.42 9.57
C PRO A 33 -14.31 -32.83 10.97
N ASN A 34 -13.05 -33.24 11.03
CA ASN A 34 -12.35 -33.27 12.31
C ASN A 34 -11.87 -31.87 12.70
N PHE A 35 -11.36 -31.69 13.92
CA PHE A 35 -10.91 -30.38 14.39
C PHE A 35 -9.84 -29.73 13.51
N THR A 36 -8.88 -30.50 12.98
CA THR A 36 -7.81 -29.97 12.11
C THR A 36 -8.39 -29.45 10.80
N GLU A 37 -9.31 -30.19 10.18
CA GLU A 37 -9.96 -29.81 8.93
C GLU A 37 -10.87 -28.61 9.10
N LEU A 38 -11.65 -28.57 10.19
CA LEU A 38 -12.48 -27.40 10.49
C LEU A 38 -11.62 -26.15 10.72
N SER A 39 -10.48 -26.29 11.41
CA SER A 39 -9.55 -25.18 11.63
C SER A 39 -8.90 -24.69 10.31
N ILE A 40 -8.63 -25.61 9.37
CA ILE A 40 -8.18 -25.25 8.02
C ILE A 40 -9.24 -24.38 7.34
N PHE A 41 -10.50 -24.84 7.30
CA PHE A 41 -11.58 -24.08 6.66
C PHE A 41 -11.84 -22.74 7.36
N SER A 42 -11.80 -22.68 8.70
CA SER A 42 -12.06 -21.44 9.43
C SER A 42 -11.08 -20.32 9.07
N VAL A 43 -9.81 -20.67 8.86
CA VAL A 43 -8.80 -19.69 8.47
C VAL A 43 -8.86 -19.39 6.96
N MET A 44 -8.96 -20.41 6.12
CA MET A 44 -8.97 -20.24 4.66
C MET A 44 -10.25 -19.57 4.14
N TRP A 45 -11.38 -19.66 4.87
CA TRP A 45 -12.64 -18.96 4.59
C TRP A 45 -12.83 -17.68 5.44
N SER A 46 -11.78 -17.22 6.13
CA SER A 46 -11.79 -15.90 6.76
C SER A 46 -11.82 -14.80 5.69
N GLU A 47 -12.27 -13.59 6.06
CA GLU A 47 -12.26 -12.47 5.10
C GLU A 47 -10.84 -12.16 4.60
N HIS A 48 -9.85 -12.28 5.48
CA HIS A 48 -8.45 -12.02 5.18
C HIS A 48 -7.89 -12.93 4.07
N CYS A 49 -8.21 -14.23 4.08
CA CYS A 49 -7.71 -15.18 3.08
C CYS A 49 -8.61 -15.27 1.84
N SER A 50 -9.94 -15.23 2.02
CA SER A 50 -10.87 -15.58 0.94
C SER A 50 -11.53 -14.38 0.27
N TYR A 51 -11.37 -13.17 0.82
CA TYR A 51 -11.97 -11.94 0.28
C TYR A 51 -13.47 -12.09 0.00
N LYS A 52 -14.18 -12.88 0.82
CA LYS A 52 -15.54 -13.37 0.51
C LYS A 52 -16.54 -12.25 0.33
N ASN A 53 -16.32 -11.08 0.94
CA ASN A 53 -17.16 -9.90 0.76
C ASN A 53 -16.65 -8.93 -0.32
N SER A 54 -15.38 -8.99 -0.73
CA SER A 54 -14.79 -8.02 -1.66
C SER A 54 -14.61 -8.55 -3.09
N ILE A 55 -14.39 -9.86 -3.27
CA ILE A 55 -13.96 -10.46 -4.55
C ILE A 55 -14.89 -10.18 -5.74
N VAL A 56 -16.20 -10.02 -5.50
CA VAL A 56 -17.17 -9.67 -6.55
C VAL A 56 -16.79 -8.35 -7.23
N TRP A 57 -16.43 -7.35 -6.44
CA TRP A 57 -16.07 -6.02 -6.92
C TRP A 57 -14.62 -5.93 -7.35
N LEU A 58 -13.69 -6.63 -6.68
CA LEU A 58 -12.29 -6.69 -7.11
C LEU A 58 -12.16 -7.23 -8.55
N LYS A 59 -13.05 -8.15 -8.96
CA LYS A 59 -13.10 -8.67 -10.33
C LYS A 59 -13.54 -7.64 -11.39
N THR A 60 -14.12 -6.50 -11.00
CA THR A 60 -14.52 -5.44 -11.94
C THR A 60 -13.40 -4.45 -12.25
N LEU A 61 -12.30 -4.48 -11.48
CA LEU A 61 -11.16 -3.59 -11.70
C LEU A 61 -10.43 -3.94 -13.01
N PRO A 62 -9.91 -2.94 -13.74
CA PRO A 62 -9.16 -3.17 -14.97
C PRO A 62 -7.83 -3.88 -14.67
N LYS A 63 -7.54 -4.94 -15.43
CA LYS A 63 -6.34 -5.79 -15.26
C LYS A 63 -5.40 -5.77 -16.47
N GLU A 64 -5.82 -5.12 -17.54
CA GLU A 64 -5.06 -5.03 -18.79
C GLU A 64 -4.46 -3.64 -18.92
N GLY A 65 -3.18 -3.58 -19.32
CA GLY A 65 -2.48 -2.33 -19.56
C GLY A 65 -1.26 -2.55 -20.46
N PRO A 66 -0.69 -1.46 -21.01
CA PRO A 66 0.35 -1.54 -22.05
C PRO A 66 1.67 -2.15 -21.56
N HIS A 67 1.91 -2.16 -20.25
CA HIS A 67 3.17 -2.58 -19.64
C HIS A 67 3.04 -3.87 -18.82
N MET A 68 2.02 -4.71 -19.01
CA MET A 68 1.86 -5.93 -18.18
C MET A 68 2.65 -7.13 -18.73
N LEU A 69 3.48 -7.78 -17.90
CA LEU A 69 4.15 -9.05 -18.25
C LEU A 69 3.32 -10.28 -17.88
N ALA A 70 2.50 -10.19 -16.84
CA ALA A 70 1.56 -11.21 -16.40
C ALA A 70 0.20 -10.56 -16.15
N LYS A 71 -0.91 -11.30 -16.27
CA LYS A 71 -2.22 -10.73 -15.94
C LYS A 71 -2.35 -10.60 -14.42
N ALA A 72 -3.05 -9.56 -13.97
CA ALA A 72 -3.25 -9.31 -12.54
C ALA A 72 -3.95 -10.48 -11.83
N GLY A 73 -3.32 -10.96 -10.75
CA GLY A 73 -3.76 -12.12 -9.96
C GLY A 73 -3.33 -13.48 -10.52
N GLU A 74 -2.51 -13.53 -11.58
CA GLU A 74 -1.83 -14.77 -11.98
C GLU A 74 -0.70 -15.12 -11.00
N GLU A 75 -0.10 -14.15 -10.32
CA GLU A 75 1.07 -14.31 -9.47
C GLU A 75 0.95 -13.49 -8.16
N ASN A 76 1.80 -13.74 -7.16
CA ASN A 76 1.68 -13.14 -5.81
C ASN A 76 1.81 -11.61 -5.79
N ALA A 77 2.60 -11.07 -6.72
CA ALA A 77 2.81 -9.64 -6.88
C ALA A 77 2.58 -9.22 -8.33
N GLY A 78 2.22 -7.95 -8.52
CA GLY A 78 2.02 -7.37 -9.85
C GLY A 78 3.32 -7.27 -10.63
N LEU A 79 3.39 -7.84 -11.84
CA LEU A 79 4.59 -7.84 -12.67
C LEU A 79 4.44 -6.95 -13.92
N VAL A 80 5.20 -5.86 -13.96
CA VAL A 80 5.17 -4.83 -15.02
C VAL A 80 6.46 -4.88 -15.84
N ASP A 81 6.33 -4.86 -17.17
CA ASP A 81 7.41 -4.69 -18.14
C ASP A 81 7.95 -3.25 -18.06
N ILE A 82 9.21 -3.12 -17.67
CA ILE A 82 9.89 -1.82 -17.63
C ILE A 82 10.87 -1.64 -18.82
N GLY A 83 10.82 -2.55 -19.79
CA GLY A 83 11.68 -2.60 -20.96
C GLY A 83 13.03 -3.26 -20.70
N ASP A 84 13.86 -3.34 -21.74
CA ASP A 84 15.22 -3.92 -21.72
C ASP A 84 15.31 -5.36 -21.17
N GLY A 85 14.21 -6.13 -21.28
CA GLY A 85 14.13 -7.50 -20.75
C GLY A 85 14.03 -7.56 -19.23
N LEU A 86 13.58 -6.48 -18.58
CA LEU A 86 13.40 -6.38 -17.14
C LEU A 86 11.90 -6.23 -16.79
N GLY A 87 11.53 -6.80 -15.66
CA GLY A 87 10.23 -6.60 -15.02
C GLY A 87 10.38 -5.96 -13.64
N CYS A 88 9.33 -5.31 -13.17
CA CYS A 88 9.19 -4.82 -11.80
C CYS A 88 8.01 -5.54 -11.13
N ALA A 89 8.30 -6.27 -10.05
CA ALA A 89 7.29 -6.81 -9.15
C ALA A 89 7.00 -5.79 -8.04
N PHE A 90 5.74 -5.53 -7.73
CA PHE A 90 5.38 -4.64 -6.63
C PHE A 90 4.02 -5.01 -6.02
N LYS A 91 3.86 -4.74 -4.72
CA LYS A 91 2.65 -5.03 -3.93
C LYS A 91 2.61 -4.11 -2.72
N ILE A 92 1.41 -3.88 -2.20
CA ILE A 92 1.16 -3.22 -0.91
C ILE A 92 0.26 -4.11 -0.04
N GLU A 93 0.56 -4.18 1.25
CA GLU A 93 -0.20 -4.93 2.24
C GLU A 93 -0.51 -4.09 3.48
N SER A 94 -1.37 -4.61 4.37
CA SER A 94 -1.74 -3.98 5.63
C SER A 94 -1.36 -4.85 6.83
N HIS A 95 -0.94 -4.23 7.92
CA HIS A 95 -0.72 -4.89 9.21
C HIS A 95 -1.37 -4.11 10.37
N ASN A 96 -2.62 -3.69 10.15
CA ASN A 96 -3.36 -2.74 11.01
C ASN A 96 -3.60 -3.29 12.42
N HIS A 97 -4.31 -4.42 12.54
CA HIS A 97 -4.72 -4.99 13.83
C HIS A 97 -3.52 -5.37 14.71
N PRO A 98 -2.47 -6.06 14.19
CA PRO A 98 -1.27 -6.34 14.97
C PRO A 98 -0.58 -5.06 15.44
N SER A 99 -0.47 -4.04 14.57
CA SER A 99 0.17 -2.77 14.91
C SER A 99 -0.61 -1.94 15.93
N ALA A 100 -1.94 -2.13 16.03
CA ALA A 100 -2.77 -1.50 17.04
C ALA A 100 -2.52 -2.04 18.46
N LEU A 101 -2.08 -3.31 18.56
CA LEU A 101 -1.80 -4.02 19.82
C LEU A 101 -0.32 -3.97 20.21
N GLU A 102 0.58 -4.22 19.27
CA GLU A 102 2.03 -4.18 19.44
C GLU A 102 2.64 -3.49 18.20
N PRO A 103 2.87 -2.16 18.25
CA PRO A 103 3.17 -1.36 17.08
C PRO A 103 4.54 -1.66 16.47
N TYR A 104 5.52 -2.05 17.28
CA TYR A 104 6.87 -2.32 16.79
C TYR A 104 6.90 -3.59 15.95
N GLN A 105 6.45 -4.70 16.53
CA GLN A 105 6.45 -6.00 15.90
C GLN A 105 5.42 -6.06 14.78
N GLY A 106 4.22 -5.51 15.00
CA GLY A 106 3.18 -5.44 13.98
C GLY A 106 3.67 -4.76 12.71
N ALA A 107 4.40 -3.65 12.82
CA ALA A 107 4.94 -2.97 11.65
C ALA A 107 6.15 -3.70 11.04
N ALA A 108 7.06 -4.23 11.87
CA ALA A 108 8.24 -4.95 11.42
C ALA A 108 7.89 -6.22 10.62
N THR A 109 6.94 -7.03 11.09
CA THR A 109 6.50 -8.22 10.36
C THR A 109 5.72 -7.88 9.10
N GLY A 110 5.02 -6.74 9.07
CA GLY A 110 4.41 -6.22 7.84
C GLY A 110 5.44 -5.90 6.76
N VAL A 111 6.58 -5.31 7.13
CA VAL A 111 7.71 -5.08 6.21
C VAL A 111 8.34 -6.39 5.75
N GLY A 112 8.53 -7.37 6.65
CA GLY A 112 9.01 -8.70 6.28
C GLY A 112 8.10 -9.37 5.24
N GLY A 113 6.81 -9.52 5.58
CA GLY A 113 5.81 -10.13 4.70
C GLY A 113 5.82 -9.57 3.27
N ILE A 114 5.75 -8.24 3.13
CA ILE A 114 5.71 -7.62 1.81
C ILE A 114 7.03 -7.81 1.02
N ASN A 115 8.18 -7.93 1.68
CA ASN A 115 9.41 -8.24 0.96
C ASN A 115 9.41 -9.69 0.45
N ARG A 116 8.90 -10.63 1.25
CA ARG A 116 8.77 -12.05 0.84
C ARG A 116 7.89 -12.22 -0.38
N ASP A 117 6.78 -11.51 -0.47
CA ASP A 117 5.94 -11.49 -1.67
C ASP A 117 6.73 -11.16 -2.93
N ILE A 118 7.60 -10.16 -2.85
CA ILE A 118 8.39 -9.69 -3.99
C ILE A 118 9.47 -10.71 -4.37
N PHE A 119 10.26 -11.21 -3.42
CA PHE A 119 11.36 -12.09 -3.76
C PHE A 119 10.97 -13.54 -4.05
N THR A 120 9.79 -13.97 -3.61
CA THR A 120 9.20 -15.25 -4.02
C THR A 120 8.94 -15.30 -5.52
N MET A 121 8.64 -14.14 -6.13
CA MET A 121 8.52 -14.00 -7.59
C MET A 121 9.86 -14.04 -8.34
N GLY A 122 10.99 -14.14 -7.63
CA GLY A 122 12.34 -14.00 -8.19
C GLY A 122 12.79 -12.56 -8.38
N ALA A 123 12.00 -11.58 -7.93
CA ALA A 123 12.37 -10.17 -8.01
C ALA A 123 13.18 -9.74 -6.78
N ARG A 124 14.27 -9.02 -6.99
CA ARG A 124 15.04 -8.45 -5.88
C ARG A 124 14.38 -7.15 -5.43
N PRO A 125 13.88 -7.02 -4.19
CA PRO A 125 13.40 -5.75 -3.67
C PRO A 125 14.49 -4.67 -3.81
N ILE A 126 14.08 -3.46 -4.16
CA ILE A 126 14.97 -2.29 -4.33
C ILE A 126 14.45 -1.04 -3.63
N ALA A 127 13.17 -1.01 -3.25
CA ALA A 127 12.52 0.16 -2.68
C ALA A 127 11.29 -0.24 -1.87
N GLN A 128 11.05 0.47 -0.78
CA GLN A 128 9.86 0.35 0.06
C GLN A 128 9.18 1.70 0.26
N LEU A 129 7.87 1.68 0.45
CA LEU A 129 7.06 2.84 0.80
C LEU A 129 6.05 2.45 1.88
N ASN A 130 5.64 3.40 2.71
CA ASN A 130 4.67 3.14 3.78
C ASN A 130 3.52 4.14 3.72
N SER A 131 2.29 3.69 3.95
CA SER A 131 1.12 4.57 4.18
C SER A 131 0.65 4.36 5.60
N LEU A 132 0.76 5.41 6.41
CA LEU A 132 0.52 5.37 7.85
C LEU A 132 -0.62 6.32 8.23
N ARG A 133 -1.58 5.82 9.02
CA ARG A 133 -2.74 6.58 9.52
C ARG A 133 -2.86 6.44 11.02
N PHE A 134 -2.98 7.57 11.73
CA PHE A 134 -3.01 7.61 13.18
C PHE A 134 -4.06 8.59 13.72
N GLY A 135 -4.38 8.45 15.01
CA GLY A 135 -5.27 9.35 15.76
C GLY A 135 -4.69 10.76 15.98
N ASP A 136 -5.21 11.46 16.99
CA ASP A 136 -4.61 12.74 17.42
C ASP A 136 -3.16 12.52 17.88
N ILE A 137 -2.21 13.19 17.24
CA ILE A 137 -0.76 13.08 17.53
C ILE A 137 -0.39 13.53 18.95
N HIS A 138 -1.23 14.36 19.59
CA HIS A 138 -1.01 14.78 20.98
C HIS A 138 -1.48 13.73 22.01
N HIS A 139 -2.27 12.74 21.57
CA HIS A 139 -2.75 11.69 22.46
C HIS A 139 -1.61 10.70 22.81
N PRO A 140 -1.37 10.36 24.09
CA PRO A 140 -0.25 9.50 24.49
C PRO A 140 -0.22 8.13 23.79
N ARG A 141 -1.39 7.52 23.56
CA ARG A 141 -1.49 6.26 22.80
C ARG A 141 -1.01 6.43 21.36
N THR A 142 -1.37 7.53 20.70
CA THR A 142 -0.94 7.81 19.32
C THR A 142 0.57 8.00 19.26
N GLN A 143 1.15 8.73 20.22
CA GLN A 143 2.60 8.90 20.32
C GLN A 143 3.33 7.57 20.50
N TRP A 144 2.77 6.66 21.30
CA TRP A 144 3.31 5.31 21.45
C TRP A 144 3.19 4.48 20.16
N LEU A 145 2.04 4.53 19.48
CA LEU A 145 1.81 3.84 18.21
C LEU A 145 2.80 4.29 17.13
N ILE A 146 2.90 5.59 16.86
CA ILE A 146 3.77 6.11 15.80
C ILE A 146 5.24 5.80 16.09
N LYS A 147 5.70 5.95 17.35
CA LYS A 147 7.08 5.60 17.73
C LYS A 147 7.37 4.12 17.53
N GLY A 148 6.45 3.24 17.94
CA GLY A 148 6.59 1.80 17.74
C GLY A 148 6.64 1.43 16.27
N VAL A 149 5.65 1.88 15.49
CA VAL A 149 5.51 1.57 14.05
C VAL A 149 6.72 2.05 13.26
N VAL A 150 7.12 3.32 13.44
CA VAL A 150 8.25 3.89 12.71
C VAL A 150 9.55 3.17 13.08
N LYS A 151 9.78 2.89 14.37
CA LYS A 151 10.95 2.13 14.79
C LYS A 151 10.96 0.70 14.24
N GLY A 152 9.81 0.02 14.22
CA GLY A 152 9.67 -1.34 13.68
C GLY A 152 9.97 -1.42 12.19
N ILE A 153 9.41 -0.49 11.41
CA ILE A 153 9.69 -0.36 9.97
C ILE A 153 11.18 -0.10 9.73
N GLY A 154 11.74 0.88 10.44
CA GLY A 154 13.13 1.26 10.29
C GLY A 154 14.09 0.12 10.64
N ASP A 155 13.93 -0.51 11.80
CA ASP A 155 14.82 -1.58 12.23
C ASP A 155 14.79 -2.78 11.28
N TYR A 156 13.59 -3.18 10.81
CA TYR A 156 13.47 -4.31 9.88
C TYR A 156 14.06 -3.96 8.50
N GLY A 157 13.64 -2.83 7.90
CA GLY A 157 14.11 -2.40 6.58
C GLY A 157 15.62 -2.16 6.54
N ASN A 158 16.18 -1.52 7.57
CA ASN A 158 17.60 -1.22 7.69
C ASN A 158 18.44 -2.50 7.84
N ALA A 159 18.01 -3.46 8.67
CA ALA A 159 18.71 -4.73 8.86
C ALA A 159 18.61 -5.64 7.63
N PHE A 160 17.44 -5.68 6.97
CA PHE A 160 17.22 -6.41 5.72
C PHE A 160 17.99 -5.78 4.54
N GLY A 161 18.24 -4.47 4.63
CA GLY A 161 19.06 -3.72 3.66
C GLY A 161 18.30 -3.34 2.40
N ILE A 162 17.05 -2.90 2.53
CA ILE A 162 16.24 -2.34 1.45
C ILE A 162 15.76 -0.95 1.87
N PRO A 163 15.98 0.09 1.06
CA PRO A 163 15.67 1.45 1.47
C PRO A 163 14.15 1.72 1.47
N THR A 164 13.67 2.45 2.47
CA THR A 164 12.37 3.11 2.40
C THR A 164 12.54 4.46 1.70
N VAL A 165 11.97 4.59 0.50
CA VAL A 165 12.24 5.71 -0.42
C VAL A 165 11.16 6.78 -0.41
N GLY A 166 10.00 6.49 0.16
CA GLY A 166 8.84 7.39 0.20
C GLY A 166 7.75 6.86 1.12
N GLY A 167 6.62 7.53 1.13
CA GLY A 167 5.48 7.18 1.98
C GLY A 167 4.64 8.39 2.36
N GLU A 168 3.58 8.13 3.11
CA GLU A 168 2.65 9.14 3.59
C GLU A 168 2.27 8.90 5.07
N VAL A 169 2.00 9.98 5.78
CA VAL A 169 1.54 9.95 7.18
C VAL A 169 0.39 10.93 7.33
N PHE A 170 -0.73 10.46 7.87
CA PHE A 170 -1.92 11.29 8.04
C PHE A 170 -2.58 11.02 9.40
N PHE A 171 -3.09 12.08 10.00
CA PHE A 171 -3.71 12.09 11.32
C PHE A 171 -5.18 12.51 11.21
N ASP A 172 -6.06 11.71 11.80
CA ASP A 172 -7.47 12.05 12.03
C ASP A 172 -8.02 11.25 13.22
N GLU A 173 -8.97 11.84 13.95
CA GLU A 173 -9.59 11.26 15.14
C GLU A 173 -10.21 9.88 14.86
N CYS A 174 -10.66 9.61 13.63
CA CYS A 174 -11.25 8.31 13.26
C CYS A 174 -10.26 7.13 13.36
N TYR A 175 -8.95 7.38 13.37
CA TYR A 175 -7.90 6.36 13.50
C TYR A 175 -7.40 6.21 14.95
N GLN A 176 -8.06 6.85 15.92
CA GLN A 176 -7.60 6.86 17.32
C GLN A 176 -7.51 5.46 17.94
N VAL A 177 -8.44 4.57 17.57
CA VAL A 177 -8.48 3.18 18.03
C VAL A 177 -7.83 2.25 17.01
N ASN A 178 -8.13 2.46 15.72
CA ASN A 178 -7.69 1.63 14.61
C ASN A 178 -6.68 2.41 13.75
N PRO A 179 -5.37 2.36 14.06
CA PRO A 179 -4.34 2.87 13.15
C PRO A 179 -4.28 2.01 11.88
N LEU A 180 -3.90 2.62 10.76
CA LEU A 180 -3.61 1.89 9.52
C LEU A 180 -2.11 1.90 9.28
N VAL A 181 -1.54 0.73 9.01
CA VAL A 181 -0.11 0.52 8.78
C VAL A 181 0.02 -0.32 7.53
N ASN A 182 0.30 0.35 6.41
CA ASN A 182 0.41 -0.27 5.10
C ASN A 182 1.85 -0.18 4.60
N ALA A 183 2.39 -1.32 4.15
CA ALA A 183 3.77 -1.43 3.66
C ALA A 183 3.76 -1.89 2.21
N MET A 184 4.53 -1.20 1.37
CA MET A 184 4.72 -1.48 -0.05
C MET A 184 6.17 -1.86 -0.31
N SER A 185 6.39 -2.83 -1.19
CA SER A 185 7.72 -3.18 -1.69
C SER A 185 7.71 -3.29 -3.21
N ALA A 186 8.80 -2.86 -3.84
CA ALA A 186 9.02 -2.95 -5.27
C ALA A 186 10.39 -3.58 -5.55
N GLY A 187 10.45 -4.51 -6.50
CA GLY A 187 11.65 -5.26 -6.85
C GLY A 187 11.81 -5.51 -8.33
N ILE A 188 13.05 -5.69 -8.77
CA ILE A 188 13.42 -5.89 -10.18
C ILE A 188 13.73 -7.36 -10.45
N VAL A 189 13.24 -7.87 -11.57
CA VAL A 189 13.50 -9.23 -12.06
C VAL A 189 13.85 -9.18 -13.54
N LYS A 190 14.61 -10.16 -14.03
CA LYS A 190 14.84 -10.34 -15.46
C LYS A 190 13.72 -11.18 -16.07
N ALA A 191 13.32 -10.85 -17.29
CA ALA A 191 12.35 -11.64 -18.02
C ALA A 191 12.82 -13.12 -18.12
N GLY A 192 11.96 -14.05 -17.71
CA GLY A 192 12.25 -15.48 -17.69
C GLY A 192 12.98 -15.98 -16.43
N GLU A 193 13.35 -15.12 -15.49
CA GLU A 193 13.87 -15.50 -14.16
C GLU A 193 12.79 -15.44 -13.06
N THR A 194 11.51 -15.36 -13.44
CA THR A 194 10.37 -15.36 -12.51
C THR A 194 9.99 -16.77 -12.10
N VAL A 195 9.47 -16.93 -10.87
CA VAL A 195 8.91 -18.19 -10.39
C VAL A 195 7.43 -18.03 -10.11
N SER A 196 6.66 -19.05 -10.48
CA SER A 196 5.23 -19.10 -10.25
C SER A 196 4.88 -19.93 -9.01
N ALA A 197 3.79 -19.54 -8.35
CA ALA A 197 3.16 -20.29 -7.26
C ALA A 197 2.45 -21.57 -7.77
N THR A 198 3.18 -22.62 -8.16
CA THR A 198 2.59 -23.85 -8.73
C THR A 198 3.28 -25.12 -8.23
N SER A 199 2.61 -26.28 -8.35
CA SER A 199 3.07 -27.55 -7.80
C SER A 199 2.95 -28.73 -8.76
N TYR A 200 3.28 -28.56 -10.04
CA TYR A 200 3.12 -29.65 -11.01
C TYR A 200 4.20 -30.73 -10.93
N GLY A 201 3.87 -31.91 -11.49
CA GLY A 201 4.77 -33.05 -11.63
C GLY A 201 4.70 -34.00 -10.43
N VAL A 202 3.92 -35.07 -10.61
CA VAL A 202 3.67 -36.09 -9.57
C VAL A 202 4.98 -36.71 -9.07
N GLY A 203 5.12 -36.79 -7.75
CA GLY A 203 6.28 -37.34 -7.05
C GLY A 203 7.47 -36.38 -6.96
N ASN A 204 7.31 -35.12 -7.37
CA ASN A 204 8.27 -34.07 -7.06
C ASN A 204 8.24 -33.77 -5.56
N PRO A 205 9.41 -33.65 -4.89
CA PRO A 205 9.46 -33.34 -3.47
C PRO A 205 9.03 -31.91 -3.17
N VAL A 206 8.32 -31.78 -2.04
CA VAL A 206 7.88 -30.52 -1.46
C VAL A 206 8.78 -30.21 -0.25
N TYR A 207 9.41 -29.05 -0.27
CA TYR A 207 10.30 -28.55 0.76
C TYR A 207 9.68 -27.40 1.54
N ILE A 208 9.98 -27.33 2.82
CA ILE A 208 9.92 -26.11 3.60
C ILE A 208 11.34 -25.59 3.80
N VAL A 209 11.53 -24.28 3.61
CA VAL A 209 12.81 -23.61 3.80
C VAL A 209 12.71 -22.40 4.71
N GLY A 210 13.82 -22.01 5.33
CA GLY A 210 13.92 -20.85 6.21
C GLY A 210 13.81 -21.21 7.69
N SER A 211 13.04 -20.43 8.44
CA SER A 211 12.90 -20.59 9.88
C SER A 211 12.10 -21.84 10.27
N ALA A 212 12.30 -22.34 11.49
CA ALA A 212 11.46 -23.43 12.02
C ALA A 212 10.04 -22.94 12.36
N THR A 213 9.08 -23.86 12.43
CA THR A 213 7.67 -23.59 12.75
C THR A 213 7.43 -23.55 14.26
N GLY A 214 6.81 -22.49 14.76
CA GLY A 214 6.41 -22.30 16.17
C GLY A 214 4.91 -22.05 16.32
N LYS A 215 4.42 -21.90 17.54
CA LYS A 215 3.01 -21.55 17.84
C LYS A 215 2.75 -20.05 17.69
N ASP A 216 3.14 -19.50 16.56
CA ASP A 216 3.05 -18.07 16.28
C ASP A 216 1.81 -17.82 15.40
N GLY A 217 0.94 -16.88 15.79
CA GLY A 217 -0.16 -16.40 14.94
C GLY A 217 -1.20 -17.44 14.48
N ILE A 218 -1.39 -18.57 15.17
CA ILE A 218 -2.29 -19.68 14.75
C ILE A 218 -3.76 -19.26 14.50
N HIS A 219 -4.16 -18.06 14.95
CA HIS A 219 -5.47 -17.46 14.68
C HIS A 219 -5.39 -16.01 14.17
N GLY A 220 -4.23 -15.58 13.64
CA GLY A 220 -3.96 -14.20 13.21
C GLY A 220 -4.90 -13.71 12.11
N ALA A 221 -5.10 -14.49 11.05
CA ALA A 221 -6.05 -14.16 9.98
C ALA A 221 -7.51 -14.05 10.43
N ALA A 222 -7.94 -14.91 11.36
CA ALA A 222 -9.28 -14.85 11.96
C ALA A 222 -9.43 -13.63 12.89
N PHE A 223 -8.37 -13.27 13.61
CA PHE A 223 -8.29 -12.07 14.44
C PHE A 223 -8.38 -10.79 13.59
N ALA A 224 -7.69 -10.73 12.46
CA ALA A 224 -7.77 -9.60 11.51
C ALA A 224 -9.12 -9.48 10.79
N SER A 225 -10.05 -10.41 11.02
CA SER A 225 -11.39 -10.46 10.43
C SER A 225 -12.51 -10.13 11.45
N LYS A 226 -12.18 -9.49 12.58
CA LYS A 226 -13.12 -9.10 13.64
C LYS A 226 -12.83 -7.68 14.15
N ASP A 227 -13.85 -7.01 14.68
CA ASP A 227 -13.71 -5.66 15.26
C ASP A 227 -12.77 -5.66 16.48
N ILE A 228 -12.01 -4.58 16.69
CA ILE A 228 -11.14 -4.39 17.87
C ILE A 228 -11.99 -4.01 19.09
N THR A 229 -11.81 -4.73 20.20
CA THR A 229 -12.50 -4.49 21.48
C THR A 229 -11.51 -4.40 22.66
N GLU A 230 -12.00 -4.09 23.87
CA GLU A 230 -11.15 -4.12 25.09
C GLU A 230 -10.54 -5.50 25.35
N ASP A 231 -11.24 -6.58 24.95
CA ASP A 231 -10.79 -7.97 25.14
C ASP A 231 -9.68 -8.38 24.17
N SER A 232 -9.45 -7.62 23.08
CA SER A 232 -8.41 -7.90 22.08
C SER A 232 -6.99 -7.86 22.65
N VAL A 233 -6.79 -7.30 23.85
CA VAL A 233 -5.51 -7.35 24.57
C VAL A 233 -5.10 -8.79 24.91
N ASN A 234 -6.06 -9.71 25.06
CA ASN A 234 -5.77 -11.12 25.31
C ASN A 234 -5.14 -11.82 24.09
N ASP A 235 -5.21 -11.20 22.91
CA ASP A 235 -4.66 -11.70 21.64
C ASP A 235 -3.21 -11.27 21.39
N LEU A 236 -2.58 -10.55 22.33
CA LEU A 236 -1.15 -10.19 22.28
C LEU A 236 -0.20 -11.35 21.94
N PRO A 237 -0.41 -12.60 22.43
CA PRO A 237 0.43 -13.74 22.04
C PRO A 237 0.37 -14.11 20.55
N ALA A 238 -0.62 -13.61 19.81
CA ALA A 238 -0.74 -13.81 18.37
C ALA A 238 0.18 -12.88 17.56
N VAL A 239 0.72 -11.80 18.15
CA VAL A 239 1.63 -10.90 17.46
C VAL A 239 3.01 -11.55 17.33
N GLN A 240 3.44 -11.72 16.09
CA GLN A 240 4.67 -12.40 15.72
C GLN A 240 5.89 -11.51 15.92
N VAL A 241 7.07 -12.10 15.99
CA VAL A 241 8.35 -11.38 15.99
C VAL A 241 9.08 -11.73 14.70
N GLY A 242 9.48 -10.70 13.95
CA GLY A 242 10.25 -10.88 12.72
C GLY A 242 11.76 -10.94 12.97
N ASP A 243 12.47 -11.70 12.13
CA ASP A 243 13.93 -11.76 12.08
C ASP A 243 14.45 -11.27 10.71
N PRO A 244 14.77 -9.97 10.58
CA PRO A 244 15.22 -9.41 9.30
C PRO A 244 16.57 -9.97 8.84
N PHE A 245 17.40 -10.49 9.74
CA PHE A 245 18.70 -11.08 9.36
C PHE A 245 18.49 -12.45 8.73
N GLN A 246 17.61 -13.27 9.31
CA GLN A 246 17.25 -14.55 8.73
C GLN A 246 16.52 -14.37 7.40
N GLU A 247 15.63 -13.37 7.29
CA GLU A 247 14.96 -13.08 6.03
C GLU A 247 15.95 -12.61 4.95
N LYS A 248 16.99 -11.87 5.33
CA LYS A 248 18.04 -11.47 4.38
C LYS A 248 18.77 -12.68 3.80
N LEU A 249 19.09 -13.67 4.62
CA LEU A 249 19.66 -14.94 4.13
C LEU A 249 18.68 -15.65 3.20
N LEU A 250 17.39 -15.67 3.58
CA LEU A 250 16.32 -16.28 2.79
C LEU A 250 16.20 -15.64 1.40
N LEU A 251 16.21 -14.31 1.32
CA LEU A 251 16.23 -13.56 0.06
C LEU A 251 17.40 -13.99 -0.85
N GLU A 252 18.62 -14.04 -0.32
CA GLU A 252 19.79 -14.38 -1.14
C GLU A 252 19.75 -15.86 -1.58
N ALA A 253 19.33 -16.77 -0.70
CA ALA A 253 19.15 -18.17 -1.03
C ALA A 253 18.06 -18.38 -2.09
N THR A 254 16.93 -17.68 -1.99
CA THR A 254 15.84 -17.71 -2.97
C THR A 254 16.31 -17.30 -4.35
N LEU A 255 16.95 -16.13 -4.45
CA LEU A 255 17.42 -15.63 -5.75
C LEU A 255 18.56 -16.48 -6.33
N GLU A 256 19.31 -17.21 -5.50
CA GLU A 256 20.31 -18.16 -5.95
C GLU A 256 19.69 -19.49 -6.41
N VAL A 257 18.74 -20.06 -5.65
CA VAL A 257 18.13 -21.36 -5.97
C VAL A 257 17.31 -21.30 -7.25
N ILE A 258 16.65 -20.16 -7.53
CA ILE A 258 15.90 -19.96 -8.79
C ILE A 258 16.81 -20.14 -10.01
N LYS A 259 18.05 -19.66 -9.95
CA LYS A 259 19.02 -19.74 -11.06
C LYS A 259 19.51 -21.16 -11.35
N THR A 260 19.31 -22.10 -10.43
CA THR A 260 19.62 -23.52 -10.67
C THR A 260 18.68 -24.15 -11.71
N GLY A 261 17.50 -23.56 -11.91
CA GLY A 261 16.43 -24.15 -12.72
C GLY A 261 15.86 -25.45 -12.16
N ALA A 262 16.12 -25.78 -10.88
CA ALA A 262 15.57 -26.96 -10.21
C ALA A 262 14.21 -26.68 -9.53
N VAL A 263 13.84 -25.40 -9.34
CA VAL A 263 12.59 -24.99 -8.71
C VAL A 263 11.45 -25.06 -9.73
N ILE A 264 10.40 -25.79 -9.39
CA ILE A 264 9.17 -25.91 -10.18
C ILE A 264 8.19 -24.80 -9.82
N GLY A 265 8.08 -24.53 -8.53
CA GLY A 265 7.31 -23.43 -8.00
C GLY A 265 7.69 -23.14 -6.56
N MET A 266 7.33 -21.93 -6.13
CA MET A 266 7.68 -21.40 -4.82
C MET A 266 6.52 -20.54 -4.32
N GLN A 267 6.28 -20.57 -3.03
CA GLN A 267 5.30 -19.70 -2.38
C GLN A 267 5.82 -19.25 -1.03
N ASP A 268 5.61 -17.99 -0.70
CA ASP A 268 5.86 -17.47 0.63
C ASP A 268 4.83 -18.04 1.62
N MET A 269 5.19 -17.99 2.90
CA MET A 269 4.32 -18.41 3.98
C MET A 269 4.01 -17.20 4.87
N GLY A 270 2.83 -16.61 4.65
CA GLY A 270 2.25 -15.55 5.48
C GLY A 270 1.08 -16.07 6.32
N ALA A 271 -0.09 -15.45 6.14
CA ALA A 271 -1.32 -15.85 6.80
C ALA A 271 -1.66 -17.32 6.53
N ALA A 272 -2.11 -18.02 7.58
CA ALA A 272 -2.38 -19.46 7.57
C ALA A 272 -1.20 -20.38 7.18
N GLY A 273 0.04 -19.88 7.06
CA GLY A 273 1.24 -20.70 6.95
C GLY A 273 1.20 -21.78 5.86
N ILE A 274 1.44 -23.04 6.25
CA ILE A 274 1.61 -24.17 5.31
C ILE A 274 0.35 -24.40 4.49
N ILE A 275 -0.84 -24.29 5.11
CA ILE A 275 -2.08 -24.63 4.41
C ILE A 275 -2.39 -23.65 3.28
N CYS A 276 -2.13 -22.34 3.47
CA CYS A 276 -2.33 -21.34 2.43
C CYS A 276 -1.40 -21.59 1.25
N SER A 277 -0.09 -21.67 1.51
CA SER A 277 0.89 -21.89 0.44
C SER A 277 0.63 -23.19 -0.31
N ASN A 278 0.29 -24.26 0.41
CA ASN A 278 0.00 -25.55 -0.19
C ASN A 278 -1.28 -25.54 -1.03
N SER A 279 -2.37 -24.92 -0.53
CA SER A 279 -3.64 -24.88 -1.24
C SER A 279 -3.58 -24.03 -2.50
N GLU A 280 -2.94 -22.86 -2.45
CA GLU A 280 -2.77 -21.97 -3.59
C GLU A 280 -1.95 -22.61 -4.71
N MET A 281 -0.78 -23.17 -4.36
CA MET A 281 0.08 -23.85 -5.34
C MET A 281 -0.63 -25.04 -5.97
N SER A 282 -1.36 -25.83 -5.16
CA SER A 282 -2.10 -27.01 -5.60
C SER A 282 -3.29 -26.67 -6.50
N ALA A 283 -4.09 -25.67 -6.14
CA ALA A 283 -5.24 -25.25 -6.93
C ALA A 283 -4.80 -24.66 -8.28
N LYS A 284 -3.79 -23.77 -8.29
CA LYS A 284 -3.23 -23.21 -9.53
C LYS A 284 -2.59 -24.29 -10.41
N GLY A 285 -1.88 -25.24 -9.81
CA GLY A 285 -1.30 -26.38 -10.50
C GLY A 285 -2.32 -27.42 -10.97
N GLN A 286 -3.53 -27.48 -10.39
CA GLN A 286 -4.47 -28.60 -10.50
C GLN A 286 -3.88 -29.96 -10.06
N HIS A 287 -3.04 -29.94 -9.03
CA HIS A 287 -2.40 -31.10 -8.42
C HIS A 287 -2.80 -31.21 -6.93
N GLY A 288 -2.50 -32.33 -6.29
CA GLY A 288 -2.58 -32.47 -4.84
C GLY A 288 -1.19 -32.45 -4.20
N MET A 289 -1.14 -32.46 -2.87
CA MET A 289 0.10 -32.69 -2.14
C MET A 289 -0.16 -33.59 -0.93
N ARG A 290 0.81 -34.48 -0.68
CA ARG A 290 0.87 -35.28 0.53
C ARG A 290 1.99 -34.75 1.42
N ILE A 291 1.64 -34.25 2.60
CA ILE A 291 2.57 -33.63 3.55
C ILE A 291 2.64 -34.48 4.82
N ASP A 292 3.85 -34.73 5.31
CA ASP A 292 4.15 -35.37 6.59
C ASP A 292 4.59 -34.31 7.60
N LEU A 293 3.73 -34.05 8.57
CA LEU A 293 3.92 -33.00 9.59
C LEU A 293 5.06 -33.33 10.55
N ASP A 294 5.45 -34.60 10.71
CA ASP A 294 6.60 -34.98 11.55
C ASP A 294 7.93 -34.50 10.97
N ARG A 295 7.95 -34.20 9.66
CA ARG A 295 9.15 -33.74 8.94
C ARG A 295 9.27 -32.22 8.92
N VAL A 296 8.24 -31.50 9.35
CA VAL A 296 8.28 -30.04 9.44
C VAL A 296 9.22 -29.64 10.59
N PRO A 297 10.25 -28.80 10.35
CA PRO A 297 11.10 -28.30 11.41
C PRO A 297 10.27 -27.51 12.42
N THR A 298 10.30 -27.87 13.70
CA THR A 298 9.52 -27.21 14.76
C THR A 298 10.42 -26.65 15.87
N ARG A 299 10.06 -25.48 16.41
CA ARG A 299 10.74 -24.83 17.54
C ARG A 299 10.27 -25.34 18.90
N GLN A 300 9.06 -25.91 18.93
CA GLN A 300 8.39 -26.36 20.15
C GLN A 300 8.05 -27.85 20.02
N ALA A 301 8.26 -28.60 21.10
CA ALA A 301 7.88 -30.00 21.16
C ALA A 301 6.35 -30.17 21.24
N ASN A 302 5.85 -31.29 20.71
CA ASN A 302 4.44 -31.69 20.82
C ASN A 302 3.44 -30.68 20.22
N MET A 303 3.80 -30.01 19.13
CA MET A 303 2.83 -29.21 18.37
C MET A 303 1.76 -30.12 17.78
N LYS A 304 0.50 -29.69 17.84
CA LYS A 304 -0.66 -30.40 17.27
C LYS A 304 -0.71 -30.16 15.74
N PRO A 305 -1.38 -31.03 14.95
CA PRO A 305 -1.50 -30.87 13.50
C PRO A 305 -1.96 -29.49 13.04
N TYR A 306 -3.05 -28.98 13.60
CA TYR A 306 -3.56 -27.65 13.25
C TYR A 306 -2.59 -26.52 13.65
N GLU A 307 -1.84 -26.67 14.75
CA GLU A 307 -0.85 -25.68 15.17
C GLU A 307 0.33 -25.62 14.18
N ILE A 308 0.75 -26.75 13.60
CA ILE A 308 1.80 -26.79 12.59
C ILE A 308 1.32 -26.18 11.27
N LEU A 309 0.09 -26.53 10.85
CA LEU A 309 -0.47 -26.09 9.58
C LEU A 309 -0.77 -24.60 9.53
N LEU A 310 -1.38 -24.08 10.60
CA LEU A 310 -1.88 -22.71 10.69
C LEU A 310 -0.87 -21.73 11.29
N SER A 311 0.31 -22.23 11.70
CA SER A 311 1.38 -21.38 12.21
C SER A 311 1.79 -20.35 11.18
N GLU A 312 1.78 -19.08 11.59
CA GLU A 312 2.20 -17.92 10.82
C GLU A 312 3.62 -17.47 11.24
N SER A 313 4.46 -18.39 11.73
CA SER A 313 5.88 -18.11 11.98
C SER A 313 6.53 -17.48 10.74
N GLN A 314 7.29 -16.41 10.96
CA GLN A 314 7.88 -15.61 9.90
C GLN A 314 9.10 -16.28 9.22
N GLU A 315 9.56 -15.68 8.11
CA GLU A 315 10.75 -16.08 7.35
C GLU A 315 10.74 -17.54 6.84
N ARG A 316 9.64 -17.97 6.23
CA ARG A 316 9.49 -19.32 5.65
C ARG A 316 8.93 -19.29 4.23
N MET A 317 9.27 -20.30 3.45
CA MET A 317 8.69 -20.54 2.12
C MET A 317 8.47 -22.03 1.87
N LEU A 318 7.51 -22.32 1.00
CA LEU A 318 7.25 -23.65 0.45
C LEU A 318 7.84 -23.73 -0.97
N ILE A 319 8.58 -24.79 -1.28
CA ILE A 319 9.22 -24.97 -2.60
C ILE A 319 8.91 -26.37 -3.15
N VAL A 320 8.48 -26.43 -4.41
CA VAL A 320 8.40 -27.68 -5.16
C VAL A 320 9.64 -27.82 -6.02
N VAL A 321 10.37 -28.92 -5.86
CA VAL A 321 11.67 -29.15 -6.51
C VAL A 321 11.54 -30.27 -7.53
N GLN A 322 12.22 -30.13 -8.68
CA GLN A 322 12.29 -31.18 -9.67
C GLN A 322 12.97 -32.44 -9.10
N LYS A 323 12.27 -33.57 -9.17
CA LYS A 323 12.81 -34.86 -8.72
C LYS A 323 14.14 -35.20 -9.41
N GLY A 324 15.12 -35.62 -8.63
CA GLY A 324 16.49 -35.90 -9.08
C GLY A 324 17.42 -34.67 -9.07
N ARG A 325 16.92 -33.48 -8.74
CA ARG A 325 17.69 -32.23 -8.59
C ARG A 325 17.75 -31.74 -7.15
N GLU A 326 17.38 -32.58 -6.18
CA GLU A 326 17.30 -32.24 -4.75
C GLU A 326 18.62 -31.67 -4.22
N ALA A 327 19.73 -32.33 -4.54
CA ALA A 327 21.06 -31.94 -4.08
C ALA A 327 21.47 -30.53 -4.54
N ASP A 328 20.99 -30.07 -5.71
CA ASP A 328 21.27 -28.73 -6.20
C ASP A 328 20.59 -27.66 -5.35
N VAL A 329 19.39 -27.96 -4.84
CA VAL A 329 18.60 -27.08 -3.98
C VAL A 329 19.16 -27.10 -2.56
N GLU A 330 19.39 -28.29 -2.00
CA GLU A 330 19.94 -28.48 -0.65
C GLU A 330 21.30 -27.76 -0.49
N ALA A 331 22.18 -27.85 -1.51
CA ALA A 331 23.48 -27.17 -1.48
C ALA A 331 23.37 -25.64 -1.41
N VAL A 332 22.34 -25.03 -2.01
CA VAL A 332 22.13 -23.58 -1.92
C VAL A 332 21.72 -23.19 -0.51
N PHE A 333 20.73 -23.88 0.08
CA PHE A 333 20.26 -23.54 1.43
C PHE A 333 21.30 -23.88 2.52
N GLU A 334 22.10 -24.94 2.33
CA GLU A 334 23.25 -25.23 3.21
C GLU A 334 24.30 -24.11 3.19
N LYS A 335 24.63 -23.58 2.00
CA LYS A 335 25.58 -22.46 1.85
C LYS A 335 25.13 -21.21 2.62
N TRP A 336 23.82 -20.95 2.65
CA TRP A 336 23.24 -19.79 3.33
C TRP A 336 22.83 -20.07 4.78
N ASP A 337 23.15 -21.24 5.33
CA ASP A 337 22.84 -21.66 6.71
C ASP A 337 21.34 -21.60 7.05
N LEU A 338 20.50 -22.09 6.13
CA LEU A 338 19.05 -22.12 6.27
C LEU A 338 18.53 -23.55 6.33
N ASN A 339 17.45 -23.78 7.08
CA ASN A 339 16.78 -25.07 7.05
C ASN A 339 16.24 -25.33 5.64
N CYS A 340 16.37 -26.57 5.18
CA CYS A 340 15.80 -27.07 3.96
C CYS A 340 15.36 -28.51 4.21
N ALA A 341 14.05 -28.71 4.39
CA ALA A 341 13.50 -30.00 4.78
C ALA A 341 12.43 -30.44 3.78
N ILE A 342 12.61 -31.63 3.21
CA ILE A 342 11.54 -32.31 2.46
C ILE A 342 10.44 -32.67 3.46
N ILE A 343 9.24 -32.15 3.24
CA ILE A 343 8.06 -32.41 4.07
C ILE A 343 7.01 -33.23 3.35
N GLY A 344 7.10 -33.39 2.02
CA GLY A 344 6.07 -34.07 1.27
C GLY A 344 6.38 -34.28 -0.20
N GLU A 345 5.35 -34.61 -0.96
CA GLU A 345 5.42 -34.81 -2.40
C GLU A 345 4.13 -34.37 -3.11
N VAL A 346 4.27 -33.98 -4.38
CA VAL A 346 3.15 -33.67 -5.28
C VAL A 346 2.41 -34.94 -5.67
N THR A 347 1.07 -34.89 -5.67
CA THR A 347 0.18 -35.99 -6.06
C THR A 347 -0.76 -35.59 -7.21
N ASP A 348 -1.43 -36.56 -7.82
CA ASP A 348 -2.46 -36.36 -8.85
C ASP A 348 -3.89 -36.32 -8.30
N THR A 349 -4.06 -36.34 -6.98
CA THR A 349 -5.38 -36.48 -6.33
C THR A 349 -6.17 -35.18 -6.30
N ARG A 350 -5.51 -34.02 -6.48
CA ARG A 350 -6.07 -32.68 -6.25
C ARG A 350 -6.53 -32.43 -4.81
N ARG A 351 -6.09 -33.29 -3.89
CA ARG A 351 -6.37 -33.21 -2.46
C ARG A 351 -5.10 -32.91 -1.69
N LEU A 352 -5.26 -32.21 -0.59
CA LEU A 352 -4.19 -31.95 0.37
C LEU A 352 -4.35 -32.95 1.51
N GLU A 353 -3.40 -33.88 1.59
CA GLU A 353 -3.41 -34.95 2.57
C GLU A 353 -2.30 -34.71 3.58
N TYR A 354 -2.66 -34.59 4.85
CA TYR A 354 -1.73 -34.33 5.93
C TYR A 354 -1.61 -35.54 6.83
N TYR A 355 -0.39 -36.01 7.04
CA TYR A 355 -0.07 -37.13 7.90
C TYR A 355 0.72 -36.68 9.13
N MET A 356 0.47 -37.31 10.27
CA MET A 356 1.30 -37.18 11.47
C MET A 356 1.34 -38.52 12.19
N HIS A 357 2.53 -38.97 12.55
CA HIS A 357 2.81 -40.29 13.13
C HIS A 357 2.28 -41.45 12.28
N GLY A 358 2.28 -41.27 10.96
CA GLY A 358 1.75 -42.23 9.98
C GLY A 358 0.22 -42.26 9.86
N GLU A 359 -0.52 -41.46 10.65
CA GLU A 359 -1.97 -41.35 10.57
C GLU A 359 -2.39 -40.15 9.70
N LEU A 360 -3.44 -40.32 8.89
CA LEU A 360 -4.05 -39.22 8.14
C LEU A 360 -4.82 -38.32 9.11
N VAL A 361 -4.35 -37.09 9.31
CA VAL A 361 -4.91 -36.13 10.27
C VAL A 361 -5.81 -35.09 9.64
N ALA A 362 -5.66 -34.83 8.34
CA ALA A 362 -6.58 -33.99 7.56
C ALA A 362 -6.54 -34.36 6.08
N ASP A 363 -7.70 -34.33 5.44
CA ASP A 363 -7.85 -34.55 4.00
C ASP A 363 -8.87 -33.55 3.44
N VAL A 364 -8.37 -32.54 2.72
CA VAL A 364 -9.17 -31.41 2.23
C VAL A 364 -8.93 -31.16 0.73
N PRO A 365 -9.96 -30.73 -0.02
CA PRO A 365 -9.78 -30.31 -1.41
C PRO A 365 -9.06 -28.96 -1.49
N ALA A 366 -8.09 -28.82 -2.41
CA ALA A 366 -7.34 -27.57 -2.55
C ALA A 366 -8.22 -26.43 -3.12
N ASP A 367 -9.07 -26.73 -4.11
CA ASP A 367 -9.88 -25.74 -4.83
C ASP A 367 -10.89 -25.01 -3.92
N ASP A 368 -11.47 -25.71 -2.93
CA ASP A 368 -12.42 -25.09 -2.00
C ASP A 368 -11.77 -24.17 -0.96
N LEU A 369 -10.43 -24.14 -0.88
CA LEU A 369 -9.70 -23.33 0.10
C LEU A 369 -9.14 -22.02 -0.47
N VAL A 370 -9.22 -21.81 -1.79
CA VAL A 370 -8.55 -20.67 -2.45
C VAL A 370 -9.52 -19.63 -2.97
N LEU A 371 -9.02 -18.40 -3.09
CA LEU A 371 -9.75 -17.26 -3.65
C LEU A 371 -10.27 -17.56 -5.07
N GLY A 372 -11.58 -17.42 -5.26
CA GLY A 372 -12.23 -17.63 -6.56
C GLY A 372 -12.43 -19.10 -6.97
N GLY A 373 -12.00 -20.05 -6.12
CA GLY A 373 -12.39 -21.46 -6.19
C GLY A 373 -13.70 -21.72 -5.44
N GLY A 374 -13.71 -22.68 -4.52
CA GLY A 374 -14.91 -23.07 -3.76
C GLY A 374 -15.17 -22.29 -2.48
N ALA A 375 -14.32 -21.32 -2.11
CA ALA A 375 -14.57 -20.45 -0.96
C ALA A 375 -15.89 -19.64 -1.11
N PRO A 376 -16.56 -19.26 -0.01
CA PRO A 376 -17.78 -18.46 -0.05
C PRO A 376 -17.61 -17.13 -0.78
N VAL A 377 -18.62 -16.73 -1.53
CA VAL A 377 -18.70 -15.43 -2.22
C VAL A 377 -20.03 -14.79 -1.87
N TYR A 378 -19.99 -13.60 -1.29
CA TYR A 378 -21.18 -12.90 -0.82
C TYR A 378 -21.52 -11.71 -1.71
N TYR A 379 -22.82 -11.58 -2.00
CA TYR A 379 -23.41 -10.38 -2.56
C TYR A 379 -24.14 -9.68 -1.43
N ARG A 380 -23.60 -8.55 -0.98
CA ARG A 380 -24.19 -7.77 0.12
C ARG A 380 -25.07 -6.65 -0.42
N GLU A 381 -26.14 -6.38 0.31
CA GLU A 381 -26.90 -5.14 0.13
C GLU A 381 -26.07 -3.95 0.61
N TYR A 382 -26.18 -2.83 -0.09
CA TYR A 382 -25.55 -1.57 0.32
C TYR A 382 -26.49 -0.39 0.07
N LYS A 383 -26.31 0.66 0.86
CA LYS A 383 -27.17 1.85 0.86
C LYS A 383 -26.34 3.11 1.10
N GLU A 384 -26.68 4.18 0.39
CA GLU A 384 -26.06 5.49 0.61
C GLU A 384 -26.27 5.97 2.05
N PRO A 385 -25.20 6.41 2.75
CA PRO A 385 -25.30 6.92 4.10
C PRO A 385 -25.93 8.31 4.16
N ALA A 386 -26.66 8.57 5.25
CA ALA A 386 -27.35 9.85 5.44
C ALA A 386 -26.41 11.06 5.46
N TYR A 387 -25.16 10.90 5.93
CA TYR A 387 -24.20 11.99 5.99
C TYR A 387 -23.81 12.51 4.59
N PHE A 388 -23.86 11.66 3.55
CA PHE A 388 -23.46 12.05 2.19
C PHE A 388 -24.36 13.18 1.67
N ALA A 389 -25.67 13.01 1.80
CA ALA A 389 -26.65 14.04 1.44
C ALA A 389 -26.54 15.30 2.32
N GLU A 390 -26.07 15.18 3.57
CA GLU A 390 -25.79 16.34 4.43
C GLU A 390 -24.58 17.13 3.92
N TYR A 391 -23.51 16.45 3.51
CA TYR A 391 -22.29 17.09 3.01
C TYR A 391 -22.58 17.90 1.74
N GLN A 392 -23.47 17.42 0.86
CA GLN A 392 -23.87 18.15 -0.36
C GLN A 392 -24.59 19.48 -0.09
N LYS A 393 -25.02 19.76 1.14
CA LYS A 393 -25.66 21.04 1.51
C LYS A 393 -24.65 22.14 1.81
N PHE A 394 -23.37 21.81 1.94
CA PHE A 394 -22.32 22.80 2.20
C PHE A 394 -22.29 23.90 1.13
N ARG A 395 -22.11 25.13 1.59
CA ARG A 395 -21.99 26.32 0.76
C ARG A 395 -20.80 27.13 1.24
N ILE A 396 -19.90 27.45 0.33
CA ILE A 396 -18.69 28.23 0.65
C ILE A 396 -19.04 29.61 1.23
N GLU A 397 -20.18 30.18 0.83
CA GLU A 397 -20.67 31.48 1.30
C GLU A 397 -21.04 31.48 2.79
N ASP A 398 -21.26 30.31 3.39
CA ASP A 398 -21.53 30.17 4.83
C ASP A 398 -20.23 30.15 5.66
N VAL A 399 -19.06 30.10 5.00
CA VAL A 399 -17.74 30.15 5.63
C VAL A 399 -17.14 31.55 5.44
N ALA A 400 -16.93 32.27 6.55
CA ALA A 400 -16.34 33.60 6.53
C ALA A 400 -14.86 33.55 6.12
N GLU A 401 -14.43 34.45 5.24
CA GLU A 401 -13.02 34.66 4.93
C GLU A 401 -12.32 35.24 6.17
N PRO A 402 -11.20 34.65 6.63
CA PRO A 402 -10.41 35.21 7.73
C PRO A 402 -9.84 36.58 7.35
N GLU A 403 -9.80 37.51 8.32
CA GLU A 403 -9.25 38.85 8.11
C GLU A 403 -7.72 38.82 7.86
N ASP A 404 -7.01 37.87 8.49
CA ASP A 404 -5.57 37.67 8.31
C ASP A 404 -5.27 36.26 7.80
N LEU A 405 -4.99 36.16 6.50
CA LEU A 405 -4.64 34.90 5.84
C LEU A 405 -3.21 34.43 6.16
N ARG A 406 -2.37 35.27 6.79
CA ARG A 406 -1.03 34.85 7.24
C ARG A 406 -1.13 33.90 8.43
N GLU A 407 -2.12 34.09 9.30
CA GLU A 407 -2.41 33.16 10.40
C GLU A 407 -2.82 31.80 9.87
N VAL A 408 -3.63 31.77 8.80
CA VAL A 408 -4.03 30.53 8.12
C VAL A 408 -2.81 29.82 7.51
N ALA A 409 -1.96 30.57 6.81
CA ALA A 409 -0.72 30.04 6.23
C ALA A 409 0.19 29.41 7.30
N GLN A 410 0.39 30.08 8.44
CA GLN A 410 1.19 29.56 9.55
C GLN A 410 0.54 28.32 10.20
N HIS A 411 -0.78 28.34 10.37
CA HIS A 411 -1.54 27.19 10.88
C HIS A 411 -1.36 25.96 9.98
N LEU A 412 -1.45 26.12 8.66
CA LEU A 412 -1.29 25.01 7.71
C LEU A 412 0.15 24.50 7.66
N LEU A 413 1.16 25.38 7.58
CA LEU A 413 2.57 24.97 7.57
C LEU A 413 2.99 24.25 8.86
N SER A 414 2.33 24.53 9.97
CA SER A 414 2.56 23.86 11.26
C SER A 414 1.62 22.66 11.51
N HIS A 415 0.70 22.35 10.59
CA HIS A 415 -0.26 21.28 10.77
C HIS A 415 0.40 19.90 10.54
N PRO A 416 0.23 18.89 11.42
CA PRO A 416 0.90 17.57 11.29
C PRO A 416 0.67 16.83 9.97
N ASN A 417 -0.49 17.01 9.33
CA ASN A 417 -0.77 16.42 8.01
C ASN A 417 0.05 17.06 6.88
N ILE A 418 0.43 18.34 7.00
CA ILE A 418 1.19 19.08 5.98
C ILE A 418 2.68 19.08 6.31
N ALA A 419 3.03 19.39 7.55
CA ALA A 419 4.40 19.56 8.03
C ALA A 419 5.36 18.41 7.65
N SER A 420 6.66 18.71 7.66
CA SER A 420 7.74 17.80 7.26
C SER A 420 7.65 16.44 7.95
N LYS A 421 7.66 15.37 7.16
CA LYS A 421 7.69 13.99 7.68
C LYS A 421 9.11 13.52 8.00
N ARG A 422 10.09 14.43 8.08
CA ARG A 422 11.52 14.12 8.30
C ARG A 422 11.80 13.36 9.60
N TRP A 423 11.00 13.56 10.64
CA TRP A 423 11.12 12.79 11.88
C TRP A 423 10.95 11.29 11.61
N VAL A 424 10.04 10.94 10.69
CA VAL A 424 9.81 9.56 10.25
C VAL A 424 10.93 9.10 9.30
N THR A 425 11.16 9.85 8.21
CA THR A 425 12.04 9.39 7.13
C THR A 425 13.53 9.34 7.52
N ASN A 426 13.99 10.16 8.47
CA ASN A 426 15.39 10.11 8.96
C ASN A 426 15.71 8.85 9.78
N GLN A 427 14.70 8.09 10.20
CA GLN A 427 14.89 6.82 10.91
C GLN A 427 15.06 5.65 9.94
N TYR A 428 14.78 5.87 8.66
CA TYR A 428 14.90 4.87 7.60
C TYR A 428 16.19 5.08 6.80
N ASP A 429 16.84 3.98 6.44
CA ASP A 429 17.85 4.03 5.41
C ASP A 429 17.19 4.34 4.06
N SER A 430 17.71 5.34 3.36
CA SER A 430 17.22 5.78 2.05
C SER A 430 18.24 5.56 0.92
N MET A 431 19.41 4.99 1.21
CA MET A 431 20.59 5.00 0.34
C MET A 431 21.25 3.64 0.13
N VAL A 432 20.87 2.60 0.88
CA VAL A 432 21.32 1.23 0.68
C VAL A 432 21.01 0.80 -0.75
N GLY A 433 21.99 0.19 -1.39
CA GLY A 433 21.93 -0.12 -2.82
C GLY A 433 22.19 1.07 -3.74
N THR A 434 22.33 2.30 -3.25
CA THR A 434 22.71 3.51 -4.00
C THR A 434 21.90 3.75 -5.29
N ALA A 435 20.61 3.44 -5.24
CA ALA A 435 19.72 3.55 -6.39
C ALA A 435 18.69 4.68 -6.25
N ASN A 436 18.36 5.09 -5.02
CA ASN A 436 17.45 6.20 -4.78
C ASN A 436 18.04 7.52 -5.30
N MET A 437 17.28 8.23 -6.13
CA MET A 437 17.68 9.47 -6.78
C MET A 437 17.08 10.71 -6.13
N THR A 438 16.09 10.56 -5.25
CA THR A 438 15.31 11.69 -4.69
C THR A 438 15.72 12.11 -3.29
N THR A 439 16.58 11.35 -2.59
CA THR A 439 17.05 11.68 -1.23
C THR A 439 17.55 13.12 -1.08
N ASN A 440 18.28 13.63 -2.09
CA ASN A 440 18.81 15.00 -2.11
C ASN A 440 18.25 15.83 -3.28
N ARG A 441 17.19 15.34 -3.93
CA ARG A 441 16.55 15.93 -5.11
C ARG A 441 15.05 15.71 -4.95
N PRO A 442 14.39 16.44 -4.04
CA PRO A 442 13.01 16.19 -3.69
C PRO A 442 12.10 16.32 -4.92
N ALA A 443 11.18 15.39 -5.04
CA ALA A 443 10.19 15.29 -6.09
C ALA A 443 8.93 14.65 -5.49
N ASP A 444 7.79 14.78 -6.18
CA ASP A 444 6.50 14.30 -5.66
C ASP A 444 6.40 12.77 -5.59
N ALA A 445 7.23 12.06 -6.35
CA ALA A 445 7.36 10.61 -6.25
C ALA A 445 8.83 10.22 -6.05
N ALA A 446 9.06 9.11 -5.36
CA ALA A 446 10.39 8.54 -5.20
C ALA A 446 10.89 7.99 -6.53
N VAL A 447 12.12 8.34 -6.94
CA VAL A 447 12.70 7.86 -8.20
C VAL A 447 13.91 6.98 -7.90
N VAL A 448 13.88 5.74 -8.38
CA VAL A 448 14.88 4.71 -8.09
C VAL A 448 15.51 4.21 -9.39
N ALA A 449 16.82 4.42 -9.53
CA ALA A 449 17.58 4.05 -10.72
C ALA A 449 17.59 2.52 -10.93
N VAL A 450 17.34 2.09 -12.17
CA VAL A 450 17.43 0.68 -12.55
C VAL A 450 18.87 0.39 -12.97
N LYS A 451 19.63 -0.23 -12.06
CA LYS A 451 21.07 -0.48 -12.25
C LYS A 451 21.37 -1.20 -13.57
N GLY A 452 22.41 -0.73 -14.25
CA GLY A 452 22.83 -1.28 -15.55
C GLY A 452 22.06 -0.73 -16.74
N THR A 453 21.16 0.24 -16.53
CA THR A 453 20.40 0.93 -17.58
C THR A 453 20.47 2.46 -17.39
N ASN A 454 19.89 3.22 -18.32
CA ASN A 454 19.66 4.66 -18.16
C ASN A 454 18.25 4.98 -17.63
N LYS A 455 17.46 3.97 -17.24
CA LYS A 455 16.09 4.13 -16.77
C LYS A 455 16.04 4.29 -15.24
N ALA A 456 14.90 4.75 -14.77
CA ALA A 456 14.49 4.65 -13.37
C ALA A 456 13.03 4.20 -13.29
N ILE A 457 12.62 3.74 -12.11
CA ILE A 457 11.21 3.62 -11.75
C ILE A 457 10.82 4.78 -10.84
N ALA A 458 9.58 5.23 -10.94
CA ALA A 458 8.97 6.19 -10.02
C ALA A 458 7.93 5.46 -9.16
N LEU A 459 7.88 5.77 -7.87
CA LEU A 459 7.04 5.09 -6.89
C LEU A 459 6.37 6.12 -5.97
N THR A 460 5.08 5.94 -5.72
CA THR A 460 4.31 6.74 -4.75
C THR A 460 3.23 5.91 -4.09
N VAL A 461 2.74 6.38 -2.93
CA VAL A 461 1.58 5.87 -2.23
C VAL A 461 0.68 7.04 -1.85
N ASP A 462 -0.59 7.03 -2.27
CA ASP A 462 -1.49 8.17 -2.08
C ASP A 462 -2.91 7.71 -1.69
N CYS A 463 -3.52 8.40 -0.73
CA CYS A 463 -4.97 8.36 -0.48
C CYS A 463 -5.39 9.42 0.55
N ASN A 464 -6.01 10.52 0.11
CA ASN A 464 -6.71 11.41 1.04
C ASN A 464 -8.06 10.82 1.48
N SER A 465 -8.06 10.10 2.61
CA SER A 465 -9.24 9.40 3.12
C SER A 465 -10.42 10.33 3.47
N ARG A 466 -10.17 11.63 3.70
CA ARG A 466 -11.24 12.60 3.94
C ARG A 466 -12.07 12.81 2.68
N TYR A 467 -11.43 12.87 1.52
CA TYR A 467 -12.12 12.98 0.23
C TYR A 467 -12.94 11.73 -0.05
N VAL A 468 -12.38 10.54 0.21
CA VAL A 468 -13.07 9.25 0.03
C VAL A 468 -14.25 9.13 1.00
N ASN A 469 -14.12 9.61 2.24
CA ASN A 469 -15.24 9.65 3.18
C ASN A 469 -16.36 10.58 2.67
N ALA A 470 -15.99 11.75 2.15
CA ALA A 470 -16.93 12.75 1.67
C ALA A 470 -17.66 12.32 0.38
N ASP A 471 -16.96 11.66 -0.53
CA ASP A 471 -17.51 11.00 -1.71
C ASP A 471 -16.60 9.83 -2.11
N PRO A 472 -16.99 8.57 -1.86
CA PRO A 472 -16.10 7.43 -2.10
C PRO A 472 -15.79 7.20 -3.57
N TYR A 473 -16.71 7.53 -4.48
CA TYR A 473 -16.44 7.42 -5.92
C TYR A 473 -15.42 8.48 -6.34
N LYS A 474 -15.72 9.75 -6.04
CA LYS A 474 -14.85 10.86 -6.46
C LYS A 474 -13.51 10.81 -5.74
N GLY A 475 -13.51 10.64 -4.42
CA GLY A 475 -12.30 10.61 -3.61
C GLY A 475 -11.34 9.46 -3.97
N CYS A 476 -11.86 8.29 -4.31
CA CYS A 476 -10.99 7.19 -4.76
C CYS A 476 -10.44 7.43 -6.18
N ALA A 477 -11.23 8.05 -7.06
CA ALA A 477 -10.71 8.50 -8.36
C ALA A 477 -9.61 9.56 -8.19
N ILE A 478 -9.77 10.48 -7.24
CA ILE A 478 -8.74 11.46 -6.84
C ILE A 478 -7.47 10.74 -6.35
N ALA A 479 -7.57 9.73 -5.48
CA ALA A 479 -6.39 9.01 -4.99
C ALA A 479 -5.57 8.35 -6.13
N VAL A 480 -6.24 7.78 -7.14
CA VAL A 480 -5.56 7.25 -8.34
C VAL A 480 -4.97 8.38 -9.18
N ALA A 481 -5.70 9.48 -9.35
CA ALA A 481 -5.24 10.64 -10.10
C ALA A 481 -4.03 11.32 -9.47
N GLU A 482 -4.05 11.55 -8.16
CA GLU A 482 -2.95 12.12 -7.38
C GLU A 482 -1.70 11.26 -7.45
N ALA A 483 -1.83 9.94 -7.29
CA ALA A 483 -0.70 9.03 -7.51
C ALA A 483 -0.13 9.15 -8.94
N ALA A 484 -1.00 9.25 -9.96
CA ALA A 484 -0.55 9.47 -11.34
C ALA A 484 0.08 10.86 -11.53
N ARG A 485 -0.40 11.87 -10.82
CA ARG A 485 0.10 13.25 -10.84
C ARG A 485 1.51 13.30 -10.26
N ASN A 486 1.72 12.72 -9.08
CA ASN A 486 3.02 12.67 -8.40
C ASN A 486 4.08 11.95 -9.23
N ILE A 487 3.72 10.82 -9.85
CA ILE A 487 4.59 10.14 -10.83
C ILE A 487 4.93 11.05 -12.01
N THR A 488 3.93 11.77 -12.53
CA THR A 488 4.10 12.67 -13.68
C THR A 488 4.96 13.90 -13.35
N CYS A 489 4.77 14.51 -12.18
CA CYS A 489 5.57 15.63 -11.68
C CYS A 489 7.03 15.24 -11.45
N ALA A 490 7.31 14.00 -11.04
CA ALA A 490 8.68 13.46 -10.99
C ALA A 490 9.29 13.18 -12.39
N GLY A 491 8.49 13.32 -13.45
CA GLY A 491 8.87 13.11 -14.85
C GLY A 491 8.54 11.72 -15.40
N GLY A 492 7.96 10.84 -14.57
CA GLY A 492 7.63 9.47 -14.91
C GLY A 492 6.34 9.31 -15.71
N GLU A 493 6.16 8.12 -16.28
CA GLU A 493 4.92 7.70 -16.91
C GLU A 493 4.19 6.73 -15.99
N PRO A 494 2.98 7.07 -15.49
CA PRO A 494 2.15 6.14 -14.73
C PRO A 494 1.95 4.84 -15.50
N SER A 495 2.17 3.69 -14.85
CA SER A 495 2.18 2.39 -15.53
C SER A 495 1.19 1.39 -14.94
N ALA A 496 1.07 1.31 -13.61
CA ALA A 496 0.25 0.31 -12.94
C ALA A 496 0.05 0.66 -11.47
N ILE A 497 -1.01 0.11 -10.85
CA ILE A 497 -1.24 0.25 -9.42
C ILE A 497 -1.30 -1.09 -8.68
N THR A 498 -1.03 -1.02 -7.39
CA THR A 498 -1.44 -1.99 -6.37
C THR A 498 -2.30 -1.21 -5.36
N ASN A 499 -3.35 -1.82 -4.82
CA ASN A 499 -4.20 -1.13 -3.84
C ASN A 499 -4.18 -1.81 -2.47
N CYS A 500 -4.38 -1.02 -1.41
CA CYS A 500 -4.64 -1.54 -0.07
C CYS A 500 -5.94 -0.93 0.45
N LEU A 501 -7.00 -1.73 0.47
CA LEU A 501 -8.35 -1.29 0.76
C LEU A 501 -8.64 -1.43 2.26
N ASN A 502 -8.61 -0.33 3.00
CA ASN A 502 -8.92 -0.33 4.44
C ASN A 502 -10.31 0.26 4.70
N PHE A 503 -11.23 -0.57 5.20
CA PHE A 503 -12.63 -0.22 5.42
C PHE A 503 -13.15 -0.78 6.76
N GLY A 504 -14.28 -0.25 7.23
CA GLY A 504 -15.01 -0.77 8.39
C GLY A 504 -15.66 -2.15 8.14
N ASN A 505 -16.69 -2.49 8.90
CA ASN A 505 -17.33 -3.80 8.80
C ASN A 505 -18.25 -3.90 7.55
N PRO A 506 -18.03 -4.89 6.65
CA PRO A 506 -18.75 -5.01 5.37
C PRO A 506 -20.21 -5.47 5.54
N TYR A 507 -20.62 -5.86 6.74
CA TYR A 507 -22.02 -6.19 7.03
C TYR A 507 -22.89 -4.95 7.22
N LEU A 508 -22.29 -3.77 7.42
CA LEU A 508 -23.00 -2.50 7.49
C LEU A 508 -23.26 -1.99 6.06
N PRO A 509 -24.53 -1.83 5.62
CA PRO A 509 -24.85 -1.46 4.23
C PRO A 509 -24.24 -0.13 3.78
N GLU A 510 -24.03 0.79 4.71
CA GLU A 510 -23.44 2.11 4.46
C GLU A 510 -21.92 2.02 4.23
N VAL A 511 -21.22 1.19 5.01
CA VAL A 511 -19.79 0.92 4.83
C VAL A 511 -19.55 0.16 3.52
N TYR A 512 -20.41 -0.82 3.22
CA TYR A 512 -20.31 -1.54 1.95
C TYR A 512 -20.62 -0.63 0.75
N TRP A 513 -21.50 0.38 0.90
CA TRP A 513 -21.72 1.40 -0.14
C TRP A 513 -20.46 2.23 -0.40
N GLN A 514 -19.70 2.58 0.65
CA GLN A 514 -18.41 3.25 0.49
C GLN A 514 -17.41 2.39 -0.30
N PHE A 515 -17.26 1.12 0.09
CA PHE A 515 -16.39 0.16 -0.60
C PHE A 515 -16.74 0.03 -2.09
N VAL A 516 -18.02 -0.20 -2.41
CA VAL A 516 -18.48 -0.36 -3.79
C VAL A 516 -18.18 0.87 -4.65
N ASN A 517 -18.47 2.07 -4.14
CA ASN A 517 -18.25 3.29 -4.90
C ASN A 517 -16.76 3.64 -5.03
N ALA A 518 -15.95 3.35 -4.02
CA ALA A 518 -14.49 3.46 -4.11
C ALA A 518 -13.90 2.58 -5.21
N ILE A 519 -14.34 1.31 -5.32
CA ILE A 519 -13.91 0.42 -6.40
C ILE A 519 -14.31 0.96 -7.78
N LYS A 520 -15.51 1.54 -7.92
CA LYS A 520 -15.97 2.12 -9.19
C LYS A 520 -15.12 3.33 -9.60
N GLY A 521 -14.91 4.27 -8.67
CA GLY A 521 -14.06 5.45 -8.92
C GLY A 521 -12.63 5.08 -9.27
N MET A 522 -12.05 4.09 -8.56
CA MET A 522 -10.75 3.52 -8.87
C MET A 522 -10.72 2.94 -10.29
N GLY A 523 -11.73 2.14 -10.66
CA GLY A 523 -11.81 1.51 -11.97
C GLY A 523 -11.82 2.51 -13.12
N ASP A 524 -12.64 3.56 -13.01
CA ASP A 524 -12.75 4.59 -14.04
C ASP A 524 -11.45 5.41 -14.19
N ALA A 525 -10.80 5.78 -13.07
CA ALA A 525 -9.51 6.45 -13.09
C ALA A 525 -8.40 5.56 -13.68
N CYS A 526 -8.33 4.28 -13.28
CA CYS A 526 -7.36 3.34 -13.83
C CYS A 526 -7.53 3.12 -15.34
N LEU A 527 -8.78 3.07 -15.83
CA LEU A 527 -9.06 2.99 -17.26
C LEU A 527 -8.58 4.24 -18.00
N LYS A 528 -8.81 5.44 -17.43
CA LYS A 528 -8.39 6.71 -18.02
C LYS A 528 -6.87 6.83 -18.12
N PHE A 529 -6.17 6.53 -17.02
CA PHE A 529 -4.71 6.63 -16.95
C PHE A 529 -3.97 5.41 -17.52
N GLN A 530 -4.70 4.36 -17.92
CA GLN A 530 -4.14 3.09 -18.39
C GLN A 530 -3.23 2.41 -17.36
N THR A 531 -3.60 2.53 -16.08
CA THR A 531 -2.88 1.99 -14.93
C THR A 531 -3.64 0.80 -14.34
N PRO A 532 -3.51 -0.42 -14.91
CA PRO A 532 -4.24 -1.58 -14.40
C PRO A 532 -3.89 -1.87 -12.94
N VAL A 533 -4.85 -2.49 -12.25
CA VAL A 533 -4.65 -3.00 -10.89
C VAL A 533 -3.98 -4.35 -10.99
N THR A 534 -2.76 -4.46 -10.48
CA THR A 534 -1.90 -5.64 -10.65
C THR A 534 -2.02 -6.64 -9.51
N GLY A 535 -2.48 -6.17 -8.36
CA GLY A 535 -2.67 -6.91 -7.11
C GLY A 535 -3.11 -5.94 -6.02
N GLY A 536 -3.28 -6.45 -4.81
CA GLY A 536 -3.64 -5.62 -3.66
C GLY A 536 -4.04 -6.43 -2.44
N ASN A 537 -4.47 -5.72 -1.42
CA ASN A 537 -4.92 -6.26 -0.15
C ASN A 537 -6.24 -5.60 0.28
N VAL A 538 -7.07 -6.32 1.03
CA VAL A 538 -8.32 -5.80 1.60
C VAL A 538 -8.33 -6.08 3.09
N SER A 539 -8.38 -5.00 3.86
CA SER A 539 -8.58 -5.01 5.30
C SER A 539 -9.96 -4.44 5.61
N PHE A 540 -10.90 -5.32 5.91
CA PHE A 540 -12.17 -4.95 6.51
C PHE A 540 -12.07 -4.92 8.04
N TYR A 541 -13.16 -4.56 8.72
CA TYR A 541 -13.26 -4.55 10.19
C TYR A 541 -12.38 -3.51 10.91
N ASN A 542 -11.86 -2.51 10.17
CA ASN A 542 -11.17 -1.37 10.77
C ASN A 542 -12.18 -0.42 11.42
N GLN A 543 -12.73 -0.84 12.56
CA GLN A 543 -13.70 -0.08 13.33
C GLN A 543 -13.68 -0.53 14.79
N SER A 544 -14.26 0.28 15.67
CA SER A 544 -14.49 -0.12 17.06
C SER A 544 -15.92 0.22 17.49
N PRO A 545 -16.50 -0.52 18.46
CA PRO A 545 -17.85 -0.26 18.95
C PRO A 545 -18.07 1.18 19.43
N ASP A 546 -17.06 1.76 20.08
CA ASP A 546 -17.15 3.08 20.70
C ASP A 546 -16.58 4.22 19.83
N GLY A 547 -15.73 3.90 18.84
CA GLY A 547 -15.05 4.88 17.98
C GLY A 547 -15.59 4.97 16.56
N GLY A 548 -16.49 4.06 16.16
CA GLY A 548 -16.99 3.98 14.78
C GLY A 548 -15.94 3.41 13.82
N SER A 549 -16.23 3.50 12.52
CA SER A 549 -15.33 3.06 11.46
C SER A 549 -14.28 4.12 11.14
N VAL A 550 -13.09 3.66 10.72
CA VAL A 550 -12.13 4.53 10.05
C VAL A 550 -12.74 5.14 8.79
N PHE A 551 -12.20 6.27 8.32
CA PHE A 551 -12.54 6.72 6.98
C PHE A 551 -12.17 5.65 5.93
N PRO A 552 -12.98 5.44 4.88
CA PRO A 552 -12.61 4.54 3.79
C PRO A 552 -11.27 4.98 3.21
N THR A 553 -10.29 4.07 3.25
CA THR A 553 -8.89 4.37 2.90
C THR A 553 -8.36 3.36 1.88
N PRO A 554 -8.75 3.49 0.60
CA PRO A 554 -8.21 2.71 -0.51
C PRO A 554 -6.85 3.27 -0.94
N THR A 555 -5.79 2.97 -0.18
CA THR A 555 -4.43 3.43 -0.48
C THR A 555 -3.97 2.92 -1.85
N ILE A 556 -3.48 3.82 -2.70
CA ILE A 556 -3.00 3.51 -4.05
C ILE A 556 -1.47 3.54 -4.06
N GLY A 557 -0.83 2.37 -4.19
CA GLY A 557 0.59 2.30 -4.51
C GLY A 557 0.77 2.28 -6.03
N MET A 558 1.48 3.25 -6.59
CA MET A 558 1.64 3.38 -8.04
C MET A 558 3.10 3.22 -8.47
N LEU A 559 3.28 2.43 -9.53
CA LEU A 559 4.52 2.33 -10.28
C LEU A 559 4.43 3.17 -11.55
N GLY A 560 5.45 3.99 -11.76
CA GLY A 560 5.73 4.68 -13.01
C GLY A 560 7.09 4.32 -13.59
N ILE A 561 7.24 4.51 -14.90
CA ILE A 561 8.49 4.24 -15.62
C ILE A 561 9.10 5.57 -16.04
N LEU A 562 10.40 5.72 -15.83
CA LEU A 562 11.19 6.85 -16.32
C LEU A 562 12.19 6.30 -17.37
N PRO A 563 11.84 6.32 -18.68
CA PRO A 563 12.67 5.69 -19.71
C PRO A 563 14.07 6.29 -19.85
N ASP A 564 14.23 7.55 -19.44
CA ASP A 564 15.51 8.23 -19.32
C ASP A 564 15.54 8.99 -17.99
N ALA A 565 16.42 8.56 -17.09
CA ALA A 565 16.61 9.15 -15.77
C ALA A 565 17.03 10.64 -15.83
N SER A 566 17.50 11.14 -16.98
CA SER A 566 17.77 12.57 -17.20
C SER A 566 16.50 13.44 -17.23
N ASN A 567 15.32 12.81 -17.34
CA ASN A 567 14.02 13.48 -17.25
C ASN A 567 13.49 13.62 -15.83
N LEU A 568 14.22 13.16 -14.80
CA LEU A 568 13.86 13.41 -13.42
C LEU A 568 13.63 14.91 -13.19
N MET A 569 12.38 15.22 -12.84
CA MET A 569 11.92 16.55 -12.47
C MET A 569 11.76 16.63 -10.94
N THR A 570 12.03 17.79 -10.37
CA THR A 570 12.08 18.02 -8.92
C THR A 570 11.19 19.18 -8.54
N LEU A 571 10.73 19.22 -7.30
CA LEU A 571 9.81 20.25 -6.81
C LEU A 571 10.48 21.61 -6.54
N ASP A 572 11.79 21.61 -6.22
CA ASP A 572 12.46 22.81 -5.74
C ASP A 572 12.65 23.89 -6.80
N PHE A 573 12.36 25.15 -6.43
CA PHE A 573 12.68 26.30 -7.27
C PHE A 573 14.18 26.42 -7.51
N LYS A 574 14.57 26.75 -8.75
CA LYS A 574 15.96 26.67 -9.20
C LYS A 574 16.70 28.00 -9.20
N ALA A 575 16.05 29.08 -9.62
CA ALA A 575 16.68 30.38 -9.69
C ALA A 575 15.71 31.54 -9.41
N GLU A 576 16.22 32.59 -8.77
CA GLU A 576 15.53 33.87 -8.68
C GLU A 576 15.22 34.42 -10.08
N GLY A 577 14.01 34.92 -10.27
CA GLY A 577 13.54 35.47 -11.54
C GLY A 577 12.93 34.45 -12.50
N ASP A 578 12.94 33.15 -12.16
CA ASP A 578 12.11 32.17 -12.87
C ASP A 578 10.62 32.54 -12.68
N TYR A 579 9.84 32.40 -13.75
CA TYR A 579 8.39 32.61 -13.70
C TYR A 579 7.70 31.41 -13.06
N ILE A 580 6.67 31.67 -12.26
CA ILE A 580 5.87 30.65 -11.60
C ILE A 580 4.50 30.61 -12.27
N TYR A 581 4.12 29.44 -12.78
CA TYR A 581 2.83 29.19 -13.40
C TYR A 581 2.05 28.13 -12.64
N LEU A 582 0.72 28.27 -12.65
CA LEU A 582 -0.22 27.22 -12.32
C LEU A 582 -0.72 26.60 -13.63
N ILE A 583 -0.56 25.30 -13.81
CA ILE A 583 -1.26 24.51 -14.83
C ILE A 583 -2.51 23.94 -14.16
N GLY A 584 -3.67 24.08 -14.80
CA GLY A 584 -4.98 23.81 -14.22
C GLY A 584 -5.72 25.06 -13.77
N GLU A 585 -6.98 24.90 -13.36
CA GLU A 585 -7.87 26.01 -13.01
C GLU A 585 -8.02 26.16 -11.49
N SER A 586 -7.80 27.36 -10.96
CA SER A 586 -8.18 27.68 -9.58
C SER A 586 -9.70 27.86 -9.49
N ARG A 587 -10.31 27.36 -8.41
CA ARG A 587 -11.77 27.42 -8.20
C ARG A 587 -12.11 27.96 -6.82
N ASN A 588 -13.31 28.53 -6.68
CA ASN A 588 -13.90 28.90 -5.39
C ASN A 588 -14.33 27.65 -4.60
N ASP A 589 -13.36 26.82 -4.22
CA ASP A 589 -13.57 25.55 -3.55
C ASP A 589 -12.59 25.34 -2.40
N ILE A 590 -13.14 25.12 -1.21
CA ILE A 590 -12.41 24.78 0.02
C ILE A 590 -12.94 23.48 0.63
N ALA A 591 -13.81 22.75 -0.08
CA ALA A 591 -14.51 21.58 0.43
C ALA A 591 -13.53 20.46 0.79
N SER A 592 -13.74 19.86 1.96
CA SER A 592 -12.89 18.82 2.56
C SER A 592 -11.41 19.17 2.69
N SER A 593 -11.04 20.44 2.49
CA SER A 593 -9.65 20.87 2.59
C SER A 593 -9.12 20.74 4.01
N GLN A 594 -7.80 20.57 4.15
CA GLN A 594 -7.11 20.68 5.42
C GLN A 594 -7.38 22.04 6.06
N TYR A 595 -7.49 23.11 5.27
CA TYR A 595 -7.92 24.44 5.71
C TYR A 595 -9.31 24.42 6.36
N LEU A 596 -10.34 23.95 5.64
CA LEU A 596 -11.71 23.93 6.15
C LEU A 596 -11.85 23.02 7.38
N ALA A 597 -11.25 21.83 7.33
CA ALA A 597 -11.35 20.84 8.40
C ALA A 597 -10.61 21.26 9.67
N SER A 598 -9.41 21.84 9.56
CA SER A 598 -8.56 22.12 10.72
C SER A 598 -8.59 23.55 11.22
N TYR A 599 -8.81 24.55 10.36
CA TYR A 599 -8.90 25.95 10.76
C TYR A 599 -10.34 26.32 11.14
N HIS A 600 -11.29 26.11 10.22
CA HIS A 600 -12.71 26.41 10.44
C HIS A 600 -13.46 25.35 11.26
N LYS A 601 -12.85 24.17 11.44
CA LYS A 601 -13.46 23.01 12.14
C LYS A 601 -14.75 22.52 11.47
N VAL A 602 -14.90 22.75 10.17
CA VAL A 602 -16.04 22.26 9.37
C VAL A 602 -15.61 20.97 8.68
N LYS A 603 -16.14 19.83 9.15
CA LYS A 603 -15.85 18.51 8.58
C LYS A 603 -16.94 18.03 7.60
N ALA A 604 -18.12 18.66 7.61
CA ALA A 604 -19.26 18.28 6.80
C ALA A 604 -19.31 19.09 5.49
N SER A 605 -18.61 18.60 4.47
CA SER A 605 -18.50 19.22 3.15
C SER A 605 -18.30 18.14 2.08
N PRO A 606 -18.63 18.40 0.80
CA PRO A 606 -18.40 17.42 -0.25
C PRO A 606 -16.90 17.21 -0.49
N ALA A 607 -16.55 16.18 -1.27
CA ALA A 607 -15.21 16.06 -1.83
C ALA A 607 -14.92 17.26 -2.75
N PRO A 608 -13.65 17.70 -2.85
CA PRO A 608 -13.27 18.84 -3.66
C PRO A 608 -13.65 18.63 -5.14
N TYR A 609 -13.64 19.73 -5.89
CA TYR A 609 -13.81 19.71 -7.34
C TYR A 609 -12.76 18.78 -7.95
N PHE A 610 -13.23 17.90 -8.83
CA PHE A 610 -12.42 16.98 -9.59
C PHE A 610 -13.16 16.63 -10.87
N ASP A 611 -12.45 16.77 -11.99
CA ASP A 611 -12.85 16.25 -13.29
C ASP A 611 -11.71 15.41 -13.85
N LEU A 612 -12.02 14.15 -14.15
CA LEU A 612 -11.02 13.16 -14.56
C LEU A 612 -10.45 13.44 -15.96
N ASP A 613 -11.21 14.10 -16.83
CA ASP A 613 -10.74 14.47 -18.17
C ASP A 613 -9.80 15.69 -18.10
N GLU A 614 -10.14 16.69 -17.28
CA GLU A 614 -9.27 17.84 -16.98
C GLU A 614 -7.93 17.38 -16.38
N GLU A 615 -7.97 16.53 -15.33
CA GLU A 615 -6.78 15.97 -14.69
C GLU A 615 -5.88 15.23 -15.70
N TYR A 616 -6.47 14.37 -16.52
CA TYR A 616 -5.73 13.62 -17.52
C TYR A 616 -5.05 14.55 -18.55
N ALA A 617 -5.74 15.61 -18.99
CA ALA A 617 -5.19 16.60 -19.91
C ALA A 617 -3.99 17.35 -19.30
N THR A 618 -4.11 17.78 -18.04
CA THR A 618 -3.02 18.37 -17.25
C THR A 618 -1.79 17.45 -17.23
N HIS A 619 -1.97 16.15 -16.99
CA HIS A 619 -0.85 15.21 -16.99
C HIS A 619 -0.20 15.06 -18.38
N GLN A 620 -0.99 15.03 -19.46
CA GLN A 620 -0.43 14.91 -20.80
C GLN A 620 0.43 16.12 -21.18
N VAL A 621 -0.04 17.34 -20.88
CA VAL A 621 0.73 18.54 -21.19
C VAL A 621 1.97 18.64 -20.32
N LEU A 622 1.90 18.31 -19.03
CA LEU A 622 3.07 18.30 -18.15
C LEU A 622 4.15 17.33 -18.64
N LYS A 623 3.81 16.10 -19.02
CA LYS A 623 4.76 15.14 -19.60
C LYS A 623 5.46 15.73 -20.83
N HIS A 624 4.72 16.42 -21.68
CA HIS A 624 5.28 17.06 -22.86
C HIS A 624 6.26 18.18 -22.49
N LEU A 625 5.90 19.06 -21.54
CA LEU A 625 6.75 20.15 -21.05
C LEU A 625 8.07 19.64 -20.43
N ILE A 626 8.01 18.58 -19.61
CA ILE A 626 9.20 17.96 -18.99
C ILE A 626 10.14 17.40 -20.06
N ARG A 627 9.60 16.63 -21.02
CA ARG A 627 10.39 16.03 -22.11
C ARG A 627 11.00 17.08 -23.03
N ALA A 628 10.27 18.16 -23.29
CA ALA A 628 10.73 19.29 -24.09
C ALA A 628 11.71 20.22 -23.34
N LYS A 629 11.95 19.98 -22.04
CA LYS A 629 12.82 20.79 -21.17
C LYS A 629 12.38 22.26 -21.09
N LEU A 630 11.07 22.50 -21.11
CA LEU A 630 10.47 23.85 -21.07
C LEU A 630 10.19 24.35 -19.65
N ILE A 631 10.26 23.47 -18.65
CA ILE A 631 10.11 23.79 -17.23
C ILE A 631 11.35 23.33 -16.45
N VAL A 632 11.58 23.90 -15.27
CA VAL A 632 12.74 23.59 -14.42
C VAL A 632 12.39 23.07 -13.04
N SER A 633 11.15 23.23 -12.60
CA SER A 633 10.55 22.51 -11.48
C SER A 633 9.08 22.22 -11.75
N ALA A 634 8.55 21.17 -11.12
CA ALA A 634 7.12 20.85 -11.07
C ALA A 634 6.77 20.30 -9.69
N HIS A 635 5.64 20.72 -9.15
CA HIS A 635 5.12 20.28 -7.87
C HIS A 635 3.59 20.33 -7.90
N ASP A 636 2.93 19.29 -7.41
CA ASP A 636 1.48 19.23 -7.45
C ASP A 636 0.81 20.12 -6.38
N VAL A 637 -0.49 20.41 -6.56
CA VAL A 637 -1.26 21.18 -5.58
C VAL A 637 -2.27 20.25 -4.90
N ALA A 638 -1.89 19.75 -3.73
CA ALA A 638 -2.65 18.80 -2.92
C ALA A 638 -3.06 19.40 -1.56
N ASP A 639 -2.76 18.71 -0.45
CA ASP A 639 -3.09 19.12 0.92
C ASP A 639 -2.55 20.52 1.25
N GLY A 640 -3.43 21.38 1.78
CA GLY A 640 -3.10 22.78 2.12
C GLY A 640 -3.12 23.76 0.93
N GLY A 641 -3.31 23.26 -0.29
CA GLY A 641 -3.53 24.09 -1.48
C GLY A 641 -2.29 24.81 -2.01
N LEU A 642 -2.53 25.82 -2.85
CA LEU A 642 -1.52 26.48 -3.66
C LEU A 642 -0.39 27.09 -2.83
N TYR A 643 -0.72 27.74 -1.71
CA TYR A 643 0.27 28.38 -0.85
C TYR A 643 1.26 27.36 -0.27
N VAL A 644 0.77 26.19 0.16
CA VAL A 644 1.61 25.12 0.70
C VAL A 644 2.52 24.55 -0.38
N ALA A 645 1.99 24.27 -1.57
CA ALA A 645 2.80 23.81 -2.70
C ALA A 645 3.95 24.79 -3.05
N LEU A 646 3.65 26.09 -3.09
CA LEU A 646 4.65 27.14 -3.31
C LEU A 646 5.68 27.18 -2.17
N ALA A 647 5.24 27.06 -0.92
CA ALA A 647 6.11 27.05 0.25
C ALA A 647 7.04 25.83 0.26
N GLU A 648 6.56 24.63 -0.08
CA GLU A 648 7.38 23.41 -0.16
C GLU A 648 8.45 23.53 -1.24
N SER A 649 8.08 23.99 -2.44
CA SER A 649 9.00 24.28 -3.56
C SER A 649 10.07 25.31 -3.17
N ALA A 650 9.66 26.36 -2.46
CA ALA A 650 10.52 27.43 -1.98
C ALA A 650 11.50 26.97 -0.89
N MET A 651 11.03 26.24 0.13
CA MET A 651 11.85 25.71 1.23
C MET A 651 12.86 24.67 0.76
N ALA A 652 12.51 23.86 -0.24
CA ALA A 652 13.41 22.88 -0.83
C ALA A 652 14.54 23.56 -1.63
N GLY A 653 14.23 24.62 -2.36
CA GLY A 653 15.22 25.41 -3.14
C GLY A 653 16.01 26.43 -2.32
N ASN A 654 15.58 26.69 -1.08
CA ASN A 654 16.01 27.83 -0.26
C ASN A 654 15.86 29.18 -1.01
N LEU A 655 14.74 29.34 -1.71
CA LEU A 655 14.33 30.53 -2.46
C LEU A 655 12.92 30.94 -2.02
N GLY A 656 12.50 32.16 -2.30
CA GLY A 656 11.15 32.66 -2.01
C GLY A 656 10.27 32.69 -3.26
N PHE A 657 9.06 33.22 -3.12
CA PHE A 657 8.14 33.49 -4.23
C PHE A 657 7.42 34.82 -4.00
N ALA A 658 7.03 35.47 -5.08
CA ALA A 658 6.10 36.60 -5.09
C ALA A 658 5.01 36.30 -6.11
N ILE A 659 3.77 36.20 -5.63
CA ILE A 659 2.61 35.88 -6.46
C ILE A 659 1.49 36.91 -6.27
N ASP A 660 0.65 37.03 -7.29
CA ASP A 660 -0.59 37.80 -7.24
C ASP A 660 -1.78 36.83 -7.26
N THR A 661 -2.79 37.12 -6.44
CA THR A 661 -4.02 36.32 -6.36
C THR A 661 -5.02 36.74 -7.45
N ASP A 662 -5.89 35.81 -7.83
CA ASP A 662 -6.96 36.10 -8.77
C ASP A 662 -8.15 36.75 -8.05
N SER A 663 -8.47 38.00 -8.43
CA SER A 663 -9.58 38.76 -7.86
C SER A 663 -10.98 38.17 -8.14
N GLU A 664 -11.11 37.26 -9.09
CA GLU A 664 -12.37 36.56 -9.38
C GLU A 664 -12.63 35.38 -8.43
N ILE A 665 -11.62 34.99 -7.66
CA ILE A 665 -11.66 33.88 -6.70
C ILE A 665 -11.50 34.46 -5.30
N ARG A 666 -12.24 33.93 -4.33
CA ARG A 666 -12.00 34.22 -2.90
C ARG A 666 -10.55 33.96 -2.57
N LYS A 667 -9.92 34.89 -1.86
CA LYS A 667 -8.47 34.86 -1.63
C LYS A 667 -8.06 33.63 -0.81
N ASP A 668 -8.89 33.23 0.14
CA ASP A 668 -8.65 32.01 0.94
C ASP A 668 -8.79 30.72 0.12
N ALA A 669 -9.78 30.64 -0.77
CA ALA A 669 -9.94 29.52 -1.69
C ALA A 669 -8.80 29.42 -2.71
N PHE A 670 -8.34 30.56 -3.24
CA PHE A 670 -7.20 30.59 -4.17
C PHE A 670 -5.92 30.04 -3.51
N LEU A 671 -5.64 30.47 -2.28
CA LEU A 671 -4.41 30.10 -1.57
C LEU A 671 -4.47 28.71 -0.93
N PHE A 672 -5.60 28.32 -0.35
CA PHE A 672 -5.70 27.15 0.54
C PHE A 672 -6.74 26.11 0.09
N GLY A 673 -7.46 26.37 -1.01
CA GLY A 673 -8.35 25.41 -1.61
C GLY A 673 -7.58 24.23 -2.21
N GLU A 674 -8.20 23.05 -2.19
CA GLU A 674 -7.60 21.76 -2.61
C GLU A 674 -8.33 21.16 -3.82
N ALA A 675 -8.90 22.02 -4.67
CA ALA A 675 -9.41 21.60 -5.98
C ALA A 675 -8.32 20.86 -6.78
N GLN A 676 -8.71 19.78 -7.45
CA GLN A 676 -7.78 18.86 -8.11
C GLN A 676 -7.43 19.32 -9.54
N GLY A 677 -6.46 18.67 -10.18
CA GLY A 677 -6.03 18.97 -11.55
C GLY A 677 -5.03 20.12 -11.66
N ARG A 678 -4.34 20.47 -10.56
CA ARG A 678 -3.50 21.67 -10.45
C ARG A 678 -2.04 21.32 -10.16
N ILE A 679 -1.12 21.97 -10.88
CA ILE A 679 0.33 21.74 -10.77
C ILE A 679 1.05 23.09 -10.88
N VAL A 680 1.94 23.38 -9.92
CA VAL A 680 2.86 24.51 -9.96
C VAL A 680 4.09 24.13 -10.77
N VAL A 681 4.49 24.99 -11.70
CA VAL A 681 5.74 24.84 -12.45
C VAL A 681 6.54 26.14 -12.44
N SER A 682 7.87 26.02 -12.48
CA SER A 682 8.76 27.15 -12.72
C SER A 682 9.39 27.10 -14.11
N VAL A 683 9.51 28.26 -14.75
CA VAL A 683 9.93 28.44 -16.14
C VAL A 683 11.00 29.52 -16.21
N LYS A 684 12.10 29.22 -16.88
CA LYS A 684 13.15 30.23 -17.12
C LYS A 684 12.63 31.35 -18.03
N PRO A 685 13.09 32.60 -17.86
CA PRO A 685 12.66 33.70 -18.71
C PRO A 685 12.88 33.48 -20.22
N ASP A 686 13.92 32.75 -20.61
CA ASP A 686 14.24 32.45 -22.01
C ASP A 686 13.38 31.30 -22.61
N ALA A 687 12.73 30.50 -21.76
CA ALA A 687 11.83 29.41 -22.17
C ALA A 687 10.34 29.83 -22.17
N GLN A 688 10.00 31.00 -21.63
CA GLN A 688 8.63 31.44 -21.39
C GLN A 688 7.76 31.44 -22.65
N GLU A 689 8.25 32.00 -23.76
CA GLU A 689 7.47 32.10 -25.00
C GLU A 689 7.09 30.71 -25.55
N ALA A 690 8.06 29.80 -25.61
CA ALA A 690 7.84 28.43 -26.06
C ALA A 690 6.92 27.64 -25.11
N PHE A 691 7.07 27.84 -23.80
CA PHE A 691 6.19 27.26 -22.79
C PHE A 691 4.72 27.70 -22.97
N VAL A 692 4.49 29.00 -23.14
CA VAL A 692 3.14 29.56 -23.32
C VAL A 692 2.52 29.08 -24.64
N GLU A 693 3.30 29.01 -25.73
CA GLU A 693 2.82 28.50 -27.01
C GLU A 693 2.32 27.05 -26.89
N VAL A 694 3.06 26.20 -26.19
CA VAL A 694 2.71 24.80 -25.95
C VAL A 694 1.42 24.67 -25.13
N LEU A 695 1.28 25.41 -24.02
CA LEU A 695 0.08 25.36 -23.19
C LEU A 695 -1.15 25.92 -23.91
N ALA A 696 -1.01 27.04 -24.61
CA ALA A 696 -2.11 27.61 -25.40
C ALA A 696 -2.60 26.62 -26.48
N ALA A 697 -1.69 25.84 -27.07
CA ALA A 697 -2.03 24.83 -28.06
C ALA A 697 -2.68 23.57 -27.45
N SER A 698 -2.43 23.25 -26.17
CA SER A 698 -3.03 22.09 -25.51
C SER A 698 -4.49 22.32 -25.12
N GLY A 699 -4.89 23.59 -24.92
CA GLY A 699 -6.21 23.95 -24.40
C GLY A 699 -6.39 23.64 -22.91
N THR A 700 -5.30 23.35 -22.19
CA THR A 700 -5.28 23.23 -20.74
C THR A 700 -5.23 24.63 -20.14
N GLU A 701 -6.10 24.92 -19.17
CA GLU A 701 -6.06 26.20 -18.46
C GLU A 701 -4.73 26.38 -17.72
N PHE A 702 -4.23 27.62 -17.70
CA PHE A 702 -3.02 27.97 -16.98
C PHE A 702 -3.00 29.47 -16.63
N SER A 703 -2.30 29.82 -15.56
CA SER A 703 -2.13 31.21 -15.15
C SER A 703 -0.69 31.50 -14.72
N LEU A 704 -0.22 32.71 -15.02
CA LEU A 704 1.02 33.23 -14.45
C LEU A 704 0.71 33.69 -13.03
N LEU A 705 1.33 33.05 -12.03
CA LEU A 705 1.17 33.42 -10.64
C LEU A 705 2.12 34.55 -10.25
N GLY A 706 3.35 34.51 -10.75
CA GLY A 706 4.37 35.49 -10.38
C GLY A 706 5.80 34.99 -10.64
N VAL A 707 6.70 35.23 -9.70
CA VAL A 707 8.14 34.97 -9.86
C VAL A 707 8.80 34.38 -8.62
N VAL A 708 9.85 33.60 -8.83
CA VAL A 708 10.75 33.12 -7.77
C VAL A 708 11.59 34.29 -7.26
N THR A 709 11.70 34.43 -5.94
CA THR A 709 12.49 35.47 -5.25
C THR A 709 13.59 34.85 -4.40
N LYS A 710 14.40 35.67 -3.69
CA LYS A 710 15.47 35.15 -2.84
C LYS A 710 15.04 34.54 -1.52
N ASN A 711 13.96 35.03 -0.89
CA ASN A 711 13.68 34.68 0.51
C ASN A 711 12.23 34.88 0.99
N GLY A 712 11.51 35.89 0.49
CA GLY A 712 10.16 36.18 1.01
C GLY A 712 9.11 35.27 0.39
N PHE A 713 8.09 34.90 1.17
CA PHE A 713 6.82 34.38 0.66
C PHE A 713 5.89 35.58 0.57
N VAL A 714 5.72 36.12 -0.63
CA VAL A 714 4.98 37.36 -0.86
C VAL A 714 3.72 37.06 -1.65
N VAL A 715 2.58 37.55 -1.18
CA VAL A 715 1.26 37.40 -1.81
C VAL A 715 0.61 38.79 -1.87
N ASP A 716 0.27 39.27 -3.06
CA ASP A 716 -0.29 40.60 -3.30
C ASP A 716 0.54 41.72 -2.63
N GLU A 717 1.85 41.71 -2.86
CA GLU A 717 2.84 42.63 -2.25
C GLU A 717 2.99 42.53 -0.71
N GLU A 718 2.25 41.64 -0.03
CA GLU A 718 2.36 41.43 1.41
C GLU A 718 3.29 40.26 1.75
N LEU A 719 4.18 40.47 2.73
CA LEU A 719 5.05 39.41 3.26
C LEU A 719 4.27 38.50 4.21
N TYR A 720 4.13 37.23 3.85
CA TYR A 720 3.50 36.19 4.68
C TYR A 720 4.51 35.52 5.59
N ASP A 721 5.65 35.12 5.03
CA ASP A 721 6.74 34.47 5.77
C ASP A 721 8.09 34.65 5.05
N THR A 722 9.15 34.11 5.64
CA THR A 722 10.47 33.97 5.05
C THR A 722 10.84 32.50 4.99
N VAL A 723 11.63 32.11 3.98
CA VAL A 723 12.12 30.73 3.81
C VAL A 723 12.69 30.15 5.10
N GLY A 724 13.54 30.92 5.81
CA GLY A 724 14.19 30.44 7.03
C GLY A 724 13.21 30.15 8.16
N HIS A 725 12.24 31.04 8.40
CA HIS A 725 11.23 30.85 9.45
C HIS A 725 10.23 29.75 9.08
N ALA A 726 9.68 29.78 7.87
CA ALA A 726 8.76 28.76 7.38
C ALA A 726 9.38 27.36 7.44
N LYS A 727 10.64 27.22 6.98
CA LYS A 727 11.39 25.96 7.05
C LYS A 727 11.53 25.49 8.48
N GLN A 728 11.92 26.37 9.41
CA GLN A 728 12.04 26.01 10.82
C GLN A 728 10.72 25.50 11.39
N VAL A 729 9.60 26.17 11.12
CA VAL A 729 8.26 25.76 11.60
C VAL A 729 7.90 24.40 11.01
N PHE A 730 7.92 24.29 9.68
CA PHE A 730 7.51 23.11 8.92
C PHE A 730 8.29 21.85 9.32
N ASP A 731 9.59 22.00 9.55
CA ASP A 731 10.51 20.91 9.85
C ASP A 731 10.43 20.40 11.30
N GLN A 732 9.96 21.23 12.24
CA GLN A 732 10.12 20.99 13.67
C GLN A 732 8.85 20.41 14.32
N VAL A 733 7.69 20.46 13.66
CA VAL A 733 6.39 20.02 14.20
C VAL A 733 6.43 18.66 14.88
N PHE A 734 6.94 17.62 14.20
CA PHE A 734 6.95 16.26 14.77
C PHE A 734 7.93 16.14 15.92
N HIS A 735 9.11 16.77 15.83
CA HIS A 735 10.11 16.76 16.90
C HIS A 735 9.57 17.43 18.17
N ASP A 736 8.83 18.54 18.02
CA ASP A 736 8.25 19.25 19.17
C ASP A 736 7.15 18.44 19.87
N ILE A 737 6.38 17.65 19.11
CA ILE A 737 5.27 16.86 19.64
C ILE A 737 5.73 15.51 20.20
N LEU A 738 6.56 14.79 19.45
CA LEU A 738 6.99 13.43 19.78
C LEU A 738 8.25 13.40 20.65
N GLY A 739 9.00 14.50 20.69
CA GLY A 739 10.32 14.55 21.32
C GLY A 739 11.38 13.84 20.47
N GLU A 740 12.63 13.95 20.97
CA GLU A 740 13.91 13.69 20.27
C GLU A 740 14.43 14.92 19.51
#